data_AF-A0AAW1LLB2-F1
#
_entry.id   AF-A0AAW1LLB2-F1
#
_cell.length_a   1.000
_cell.length_b   1.000
_cell.length_c   1.000
_cell.angle_alpha   90.00
_cell.angle_beta   90.00
_cell.angle_gamma   90.00
#
_symmetry.space_group_name_H-M   'P 1'
#
loop_
_entity.id
_entity.type
_entity.pdbx_description
1 polymer ?
#
loop_
_entity_poly.entity_id
_entity_poly.type
_entity_poly.pdbx_seq_one_letter_code
_entity_poly.pdbx_strand_id
1 'polypeptide(L)'
;MWQKRTISFLCNKLHKPYFPIHQFTVTTTMNSSIDDKITVEENNSIKPKIVEESDVGILCYISNLPGFRGILKQRYSDFIVNEVDLDGNVVHLTSLRVPPELVEKKEEKVVEPVDKCYTSEIEAFKSLVGDGDADRLKEYIEKVNSDAVGDVDPLILSPSSDKLHRTAVHNFFKEKLKFLVTDAIDGPTDSTKCIRVRLSSGGTQNRGRNNRKRKDRNDKPFDKRGSQDWPEDLGKFLRFHLYKENKDTQEALRLIGKMLGVQPRSFGFSGTKDKRSVSTQRVTMFKQNASRLAALNERLIGIKVGDFCYVTEGLQLGQLSGNRFTVTLRGVVADSEDTIRASADALGKNGFVNYFGLQRFGSGSIPTHLIGAALLRGEWKAAVDMILDPREGEKDATRVIREQYKTNNDVDGALRRLPYHMVAERAILHSLKKSPGNYIQALKSVPRTLRMMYVHSYQSYLWNHAASVRVQKYGAERVAVGDLVYCKDDSTMEPIPIQAECEVACLNEADAGNLEEVSEVDATDEKNIPVKVVDEEDLLKQKYTIEDIVLPLPGSRAIYPANDVANVYHDLASKDHISLTESVHNVKEFSITSMTGGYRRVFQKPKDFEWEILKYTDATTPLADTDLDILSKSESKKKTRAKYTTSGIRVDIFPPRNPSAYSDDGDQNISSEIEGAAPNSIPEGTQTALKLSLTLPASCYATTAIRELLKTSTSVAFHKALNDEM
;
A
#
# COMPACT_ATOMS: atom_id res chain seq x y z
N MET A 1 57.59 10.83 48.81
CA MET A 1 57.41 9.71 49.77
C MET A 1 56.62 8.64 49.01
N TRP A 2 57.23 7.50 48.66
CA TRP A 2 57.14 6.23 49.40
C TRP A 2 55.70 5.68 49.41
N GLN A 3 55.36 4.50 48.87
CA GLN A 3 56.17 3.30 48.55
C GLN A 3 55.81 2.63 47.20
N LYS A 4 56.82 1.99 46.60
CA LYS A 4 56.64 0.86 45.65
C LYS A 4 56.38 -0.43 46.43
N ARG A 5 55.66 -1.38 45.83
CA ARG A 5 55.98 -2.82 45.96
C ARG A 5 55.94 -3.48 44.58
N THR A 6 56.83 -4.45 44.39
CA THR A 6 57.11 -5.14 43.13
C THR A 6 57.61 -6.54 43.48
N ILE A 7 57.62 -7.46 42.51
CA ILE A 7 58.30 -8.77 42.50
C ILE A 7 57.55 -9.93 43.19
N SER A 8 57.09 -10.89 42.38
CA SER A 8 57.73 -12.22 42.35
C SER A 8 57.48 -12.94 41.01
N PHE A 9 58.57 -13.40 40.41
CA PHE A 9 58.58 -14.35 39.28
C PHE A 9 58.48 -15.79 39.82
N LEU A 10 57.97 -16.74 39.03
CA LEU A 10 58.42 -18.14 39.07
C LEU A 10 58.00 -18.90 37.80
N CYS A 11 58.97 -19.50 37.11
CA CYS A 11 58.77 -20.36 35.94
C CYS A 11 58.75 -21.84 36.34
N ASN A 12 57.94 -22.65 35.66
CA ASN A 12 58.18 -24.05 35.26
C ASN A 12 57.10 -24.38 34.19
N LYS A 13 57.35 -24.67 32.90
CA LYS A 13 58.22 -25.61 32.17
C LYS A 13 57.55 -27.00 31.95
N LEU A 14 57.73 -27.56 30.73
CA LEU A 14 57.19 -28.84 30.18
C LEU A 14 55.74 -28.77 29.62
N HIS A 15 55.36 -29.37 28.48
CA HIS A 15 56.11 -29.87 27.30
C HIS A 15 55.13 -29.98 26.08
N LYS A 16 55.64 -29.90 24.84
CA LYS A 16 54.91 -30.24 23.58
C LYS A 16 55.49 -31.52 22.97
N PRO A 17 54.71 -32.23 22.12
CA PRO A 17 55.16 -32.56 20.76
C PRO A 17 54.12 -32.08 19.72
N TYR A 18 54.47 -31.33 18.67
CA TYR A 18 55.21 -31.65 17.43
C TYR A 18 54.39 -32.47 16.40
N PHE A 19 53.74 -31.81 15.42
CA PHE A 19 54.17 -31.54 14.01
C PHE A 19 53.61 -32.63 13.04
N PRO A 20 53.51 -32.44 11.69
CA PRO A 20 54.15 -31.41 10.88
C PRO A 20 53.27 -30.59 9.90
N ILE A 21 53.87 -29.51 9.39
CA ILE A 21 53.42 -28.71 8.24
C ILE A 21 54.29 -29.10 7.05
N HIS A 22 53.69 -29.34 5.87
CA HIS A 22 54.45 -29.44 4.61
C HIS A 22 54.49 -28.09 3.90
N GLN A 23 55.70 -27.54 3.73
CA GLN A 23 55.99 -26.49 2.77
C GLN A 23 56.18 -27.12 1.38
N PHE A 24 55.65 -26.47 0.33
CA PHE A 24 56.03 -26.76 -1.05
C PHE A 24 56.97 -25.66 -1.56
N THR A 25 58.23 -26.04 -1.79
CA THR A 25 59.24 -25.22 -2.48
C THR A 25 59.04 -25.27 -3.99
N VAL A 26 59.13 -24.11 -4.65
CA VAL A 26 59.17 -24.00 -6.11
C VAL A 26 60.56 -24.38 -6.61
N THR A 27 60.65 -25.30 -7.56
CA THR A 27 61.88 -25.60 -8.32
C THR A 27 61.66 -25.32 -9.80
N THR A 28 62.45 -24.40 -10.35
CA THR A 28 62.48 -24.04 -11.77
C THR A 28 63.30 -25.05 -12.57
N THR A 29 62.76 -25.56 -13.68
CA THR A 29 63.53 -26.18 -14.76
C THR A 29 63.01 -25.68 -16.10
N MET A 30 63.91 -25.13 -16.93
CA MET A 30 63.59 -24.63 -18.27
C MET A 30 63.73 -25.71 -19.34
N ASN A 31 62.85 -25.65 -20.34
CA ASN A 31 62.97 -26.06 -21.77
C ASN A 31 61.55 -26.25 -22.32
N SER A 32 61.20 -26.00 -23.58
CA SER A 32 61.76 -25.20 -24.69
C SER A 32 60.77 -25.33 -25.88
N SER A 33 60.77 -24.38 -26.83
CA SER A 33 59.93 -24.36 -28.06
C SER A 33 58.45 -23.96 -27.85
N ILE A 34 57.73 -23.27 -28.74
CA ILE A 34 57.93 -22.28 -29.82
C ILE A 34 56.54 -22.19 -30.51
N ASP A 35 56.13 -20.98 -30.88
CA ASP A 35 55.05 -20.55 -31.80
C ASP A 35 53.54 -20.80 -31.52
N ASP A 36 52.85 -19.67 -31.35
CA ASP A 36 51.57 -19.26 -31.94
C ASP A 36 50.31 -20.16 -31.91
N LYS A 37 49.34 -19.71 -31.10
CA LYS A 37 48.04 -19.27 -31.63
C LYS A 37 47.31 -18.32 -30.69
N ILE A 38 46.96 -17.14 -31.20
CA ILE A 38 46.04 -16.22 -30.54
C ILE A 38 44.61 -16.78 -30.71
N THR A 39 44.01 -17.25 -29.61
CA THR A 39 42.56 -17.38 -29.50
C THR A 39 42.06 -16.27 -28.60
N VAL A 40 41.22 -15.40 -29.16
CA VAL A 40 40.50 -14.36 -28.41
C VAL A 40 39.46 -15.06 -27.55
N GLU A 41 39.70 -15.15 -26.24
CA GLU A 41 38.64 -15.55 -25.31
C GLU A 41 37.61 -14.41 -25.22
N GLU A 42 36.35 -14.73 -25.51
CA GLU A 42 35.26 -13.77 -25.47
C GLU A 42 35.02 -13.27 -24.03
N ASN A 43 34.74 -11.98 -23.89
CA ASN A 43 34.43 -11.35 -22.61
C ASN A 43 33.19 -12.00 -21.99
N ASN A 44 33.41 -12.93 -21.08
CA ASN A 44 32.37 -13.59 -20.31
C ASN A 44 31.70 -12.54 -19.39
N SER A 45 30.62 -11.94 -19.91
CA SER A 45 29.93 -10.83 -19.26
C SER A 45 29.33 -11.32 -17.95
N ILE A 46 29.90 -10.87 -16.83
CA ILE A 46 29.44 -11.18 -15.49
C ILE A 46 28.00 -10.68 -15.35
N LYS A 47 27.03 -11.61 -15.42
CA LYS A 47 25.62 -11.30 -15.17
C LYS A 47 25.50 -10.85 -13.71
N PRO A 48 24.76 -9.76 -13.43
CA PRO A 48 24.63 -9.23 -12.07
C PRO A 48 24.02 -10.28 -11.15
N LYS A 49 24.50 -10.36 -9.90
CA LYS A 49 24.01 -11.38 -8.96
C LYS A 49 22.61 -11.02 -8.46
N ILE A 50 21.59 -11.64 -9.07
CA ILE A 50 20.19 -11.56 -8.63
C ILE A 50 19.98 -12.56 -7.49
N VAL A 51 19.16 -12.19 -6.50
CA VAL A 51 18.78 -13.07 -5.38
C VAL A 51 17.78 -14.12 -5.89
N GLU A 52 18.15 -15.39 -5.81
CA GLU A 52 17.28 -16.50 -6.23
C GLU A 52 16.50 -17.10 -5.06
N GLU A 53 15.45 -17.86 -5.38
CA GLU A 53 14.57 -18.51 -4.38
C GLU A 53 15.34 -19.40 -3.39
N SER A 54 16.41 -20.06 -3.85
CA SER A 54 17.29 -20.90 -3.01
C SER A 54 18.10 -20.10 -1.99
N ASP A 55 18.50 -18.86 -2.31
CA ASP A 55 19.31 -18.02 -1.42
C ASP A 55 18.54 -17.61 -0.16
N VAL A 56 17.21 -17.64 -0.23
CA VAL A 56 16.28 -17.24 0.84
C VAL A 56 15.45 -18.42 1.37
N GLY A 57 15.93 -19.65 1.17
CA GLY A 57 15.37 -20.86 1.79
C GLY A 57 14.05 -21.35 1.19
N ILE A 58 13.68 -20.92 -0.02
CA ILE A 58 12.48 -21.39 -0.74
C ILE A 58 12.87 -22.58 -1.60
N LEU A 59 12.93 -23.78 -1.00
CA LEU A 59 13.50 -24.97 -1.65
C LEU A 59 12.41 -25.97 -2.07
N CYS A 60 11.47 -26.27 -1.18
CA CYS A 60 10.59 -27.43 -1.32
C CYS A 60 9.27 -27.13 -2.03
N TYR A 61 8.56 -28.19 -2.40
CA TYR A 61 7.23 -28.21 -2.98
C TYR A 61 6.35 -29.24 -2.24
N ILE A 62 5.03 -29.16 -2.38
CA ILE A 62 4.09 -30.19 -1.86
C ILE A 62 3.84 -31.27 -2.90
N SER A 63 3.51 -30.88 -4.13
CA SER A 63 3.16 -31.80 -5.20
C SER A 63 4.41 -32.32 -5.91
N ASN A 64 4.47 -33.64 -6.12
CA ASN A 64 5.51 -34.30 -6.93
C ASN A 64 5.19 -34.31 -8.44
N LEU A 65 4.09 -33.67 -8.87
CA LEU A 65 3.77 -33.52 -10.29
C LEU A 65 4.80 -32.63 -11.01
N PRO A 66 5.09 -32.88 -12.29
CA PRO A 66 5.99 -32.04 -13.08
C PRO A 66 5.38 -30.64 -13.26
N GLY A 67 6.25 -29.62 -13.21
CA GLY A 67 5.87 -28.24 -13.52
C GLY A 67 5.77 -27.99 -15.01
N PHE A 68 5.27 -26.81 -15.36
CA PHE A 68 5.10 -26.36 -16.73
C PHE A 68 5.45 -24.87 -16.88
N ARG A 69 5.74 -24.41 -18.10
CA ARG A 69 6.05 -22.99 -18.37
C ARG A 69 4.75 -22.18 -18.38
N GLY A 70 4.77 -21.01 -17.76
CA GLY A 70 3.70 -20.03 -17.84
C GLY A 70 4.20 -18.63 -17.44
N ILE A 71 3.73 -17.60 -18.14
CA ILE A 71 4.14 -16.20 -17.91
C ILE A 71 3.16 -15.54 -16.94
N LEU A 72 3.68 -15.09 -15.80
CA LEU A 72 2.96 -14.34 -14.79
C LEU A 72 3.08 -12.83 -15.03
N LYS A 73 1.98 -12.09 -14.82
CA LYS A 73 1.94 -10.61 -14.87
C LYS A 73 2.44 -10.02 -16.20
N GLN A 74 2.29 -10.73 -17.33
CA GLN A 74 2.60 -10.22 -18.67
C GLN A 74 1.95 -8.85 -18.86
N ARG A 75 0.62 -8.77 -18.63
CA ARG A 75 -0.11 -7.52 -18.43
C ARG A 75 -0.47 -7.36 -16.95
N TYR A 76 -0.72 -6.13 -16.50
CA TYR A 76 -1.19 -5.87 -15.13
C TYR A 76 -2.64 -6.33 -14.91
N SER A 77 -3.45 -6.42 -15.97
CA SER A 77 -4.81 -6.96 -15.96
C SER A 77 -4.88 -8.48 -15.88
N ASP A 78 -3.76 -9.19 -16.08
CA ASP A 78 -3.66 -10.64 -15.87
C ASP A 78 -3.46 -11.00 -14.38
N PHE A 79 -3.43 -10.01 -13.49
CA PHE A 79 -3.28 -10.20 -12.05
C PHE A 79 -4.21 -9.23 -11.33
N ILE A 80 -5.40 -9.70 -10.98
CA ILE A 80 -6.46 -8.94 -10.32
C ILE A 80 -6.47 -9.32 -8.83
N VAL A 81 -6.57 -8.33 -7.94
CA VAL A 81 -6.57 -8.52 -6.48
C VAL A 81 -7.74 -7.77 -5.85
N ASN A 82 -8.74 -8.51 -5.37
CA ASN A 82 -9.85 -7.96 -4.59
C ASN A 82 -9.61 -8.26 -3.10
N GLU A 83 -9.66 -7.24 -2.26
CA GLU A 83 -9.59 -7.43 -0.80
C GLU A 83 -10.79 -8.27 -0.29
N VAL A 84 -10.60 -9.04 0.77
CA VAL A 84 -11.70 -9.72 1.49
C VAL A 84 -11.80 -9.11 2.88
N ASP A 85 -12.99 -8.62 3.24
CA ASP A 85 -13.23 -8.00 4.54
C ASP A 85 -13.26 -9.01 5.70
N LEU A 86 -13.37 -8.53 6.93
CA LEU A 86 -13.46 -9.39 8.12
C LEU A 86 -14.75 -10.24 8.15
N ASP A 87 -15.80 -9.80 7.46
CA ASP A 87 -17.08 -10.50 7.32
C ASP A 87 -17.04 -11.60 6.22
N GLY A 88 -15.91 -11.72 5.49
CA GLY A 88 -15.72 -12.69 4.40
C GLY A 88 -16.18 -12.23 3.01
N ASN A 89 -16.63 -10.98 2.85
CA ASN A 89 -17.08 -10.45 1.56
C ASN A 89 -15.92 -9.98 0.70
N VAL A 90 -15.92 -10.37 -0.57
CA VAL A 90 -14.98 -9.88 -1.59
C VAL A 90 -15.34 -8.44 -2.00
N VAL A 91 -14.36 -7.55 -1.95
CA VAL A 91 -14.52 -6.12 -2.22
C VAL A 91 -14.42 -5.86 -3.73
N HIS A 92 -15.57 -5.56 -4.34
CA HIS A 92 -15.69 -5.17 -5.76
C HIS A 92 -16.19 -3.73 -5.88
N LEU A 93 -15.71 -3.00 -6.89
CA LEU A 93 -16.27 -1.70 -7.26
C LEU A 93 -17.57 -1.93 -8.05
N THR A 94 -18.73 -1.72 -7.42
CA THR A 94 -20.06 -1.99 -8.00
C THR A 94 -20.85 -0.73 -8.36
N SER A 95 -20.45 0.43 -7.86
CA SER A 95 -21.14 1.70 -8.13
C SER A 95 -20.23 2.92 -7.99
N LEU A 96 -20.12 3.71 -9.05
CA LEU A 96 -19.49 5.04 -9.01
C LEU A 96 -20.44 6.14 -8.46
N ARG A 97 -21.69 5.79 -8.12
CA ARG A 97 -22.71 6.75 -7.71
C ARG A 97 -22.50 7.20 -6.27
N VAL A 98 -22.66 8.51 -6.04
CA VAL A 98 -22.78 9.09 -4.71
C VAL A 98 -24.08 8.57 -4.09
N PRO A 99 -24.09 8.11 -2.83
CA PRO A 99 -25.31 7.89 -2.07
C PRO A 99 -26.16 9.17 -2.10
N PRO A 100 -27.49 9.09 -1.95
CA PRO A 100 -28.25 10.29 -1.61
C PRO A 100 -27.67 10.82 -0.30
N GLU A 101 -26.89 11.90 -0.38
CA GLU A 101 -26.47 12.62 0.82
C GLU A 101 -27.75 12.95 1.57
N LEU A 102 -27.77 12.75 2.90
CA LEU A 102 -28.81 13.34 3.73
C LEU A 102 -28.62 14.85 3.61
N VAL A 103 -29.25 15.40 2.58
CA VAL A 103 -29.60 16.80 2.50
C VAL A 103 -30.61 16.98 3.64
N GLU A 104 -30.07 17.20 4.86
CA GLU A 104 -30.54 18.35 5.62
C GLU A 104 -30.79 19.42 4.58
N LYS A 105 -32.05 19.86 4.49
CA LYS A 105 -32.40 20.96 3.60
C LYS A 105 -31.35 22.02 3.84
N LYS A 106 -30.45 22.20 2.86
CA LYS A 106 -29.95 23.54 2.62
C LYS A 106 -31.22 24.36 2.62
N GLU A 107 -31.35 25.28 3.57
CA GLU A 107 -32.16 26.47 3.31
C GLU A 107 -31.76 26.84 1.88
N GLU A 108 -32.67 26.61 0.93
CA GLU A 108 -32.40 26.90 -0.48
C GLU A 108 -31.81 28.29 -0.46
N LYS A 109 -30.61 28.48 -1.03
CA LYS A 109 -29.89 29.76 -0.97
C LYS A 109 -30.93 30.84 -1.10
N VAL A 110 -31.25 31.54 0.00
CA VAL A 110 -32.44 32.38 0.00
C VAL A 110 -32.04 33.68 -0.70
N VAL A 111 -31.96 33.58 -2.02
CA VAL A 111 -32.42 34.62 -2.92
C VAL A 111 -33.88 34.75 -2.53
N GLU A 112 -34.15 35.60 -1.53
CA GLU A 112 -35.52 35.91 -1.17
C GLU A 112 -36.20 36.41 -2.44
N PRO A 113 -37.43 35.96 -2.73
CA PRO A 113 -38.12 36.36 -3.94
C PRO A 113 -38.16 37.89 -3.99
N VAL A 114 -37.89 38.43 -5.19
CA VAL A 114 -37.64 39.87 -5.44
C VAL A 114 -38.85 40.76 -5.05
N ASP A 115 -39.99 40.15 -4.72
CA ASP A 115 -41.24 40.79 -4.25
C ASP A 115 -41.52 40.66 -2.73
N LYS A 116 -40.49 40.55 -1.87
CA LYS A 116 -40.70 40.75 -0.42
C LYS A 116 -40.80 42.24 -0.08
N CYS A 117 -41.97 42.65 0.44
CA CYS A 117 -42.20 43.98 0.96
C CYS A 117 -41.65 44.09 2.40
N TYR A 118 -40.42 44.61 2.56
CA TYR A 118 -39.70 44.71 3.84
C TYR A 118 -40.23 45.77 4.83
N THR A 119 -41.52 46.14 4.77
CA THR A 119 -42.09 47.23 5.59
C THR A 119 -42.00 46.97 7.09
N SER A 120 -42.28 45.74 7.52
CA SER A 120 -42.14 45.26 8.91
C SER A 120 -40.69 45.40 9.41
N GLU A 121 -39.72 45.00 8.60
CA GLU A 121 -38.30 45.07 8.92
C GLU A 121 -37.81 46.52 8.96
N ILE A 122 -38.32 47.38 8.06
CA ILE A 122 -37.99 48.82 8.04
C ILE A 122 -38.59 49.52 9.28
N GLU A 123 -39.79 49.18 9.74
CA GLU A 123 -40.37 49.70 11.00
C GLU A 123 -39.60 49.23 12.25
N ALA A 124 -39.15 47.97 12.26
CA ALA A 124 -38.27 47.46 13.31
C ALA A 124 -36.90 48.16 13.32
N PHE A 125 -36.34 48.47 12.15
CA PHE A 125 -35.10 49.22 12.00
C PHE A 125 -35.26 50.70 12.38
N LYS A 126 -36.40 51.31 12.03
CA LYS A 126 -36.80 52.66 12.43
C LYS A 126 -36.85 52.82 13.95
N SER A 127 -37.31 51.78 14.65
CA SER A 127 -37.28 51.73 16.13
C SER A 127 -35.87 51.63 16.73
N LEU A 128 -34.86 51.25 15.93
CA LEU A 128 -33.47 51.06 16.38
C LEU A 128 -32.56 52.26 16.07
N VAL A 129 -32.73 52.91 14.90
CA VAL A 129 -31.82 53.98 14.39
C VAL A 129 -32.55 55.31 14.13
N GLY A 130 -33.88 55.31 14.11
CA GLY A 130 -34.71 56.49 13.84
C GLY A 130 -35.04 56.69 12.36
N ASP A 131 -36.02 57.56 12.12
CA ASP A 131 -36.68 57.82 10.83
C ASP A 131 -35.70 58.04 9.67
N GLY A 132 -34.74 58.96 9.84
CA GLY A 132 -33.88 59.42 8.74
C GLY A 132 -32.97 58.36 8.14
N ASP A 133 -32.50 57.38 8.92
CA ASP A 133 -31.68 56.26 8.41
C ASP A 133 -32.54 55.08 7.96
N ALA A 134 -33.76 54.93 8.50
CA ALA A 134 -34.72 53.93 8.02
C ALA A 134 -35.30 54.27 6.64
N ASP A 135 -35.60 55.55 6.38
CA ASP A 135 -36.06 56.01 5.06
C ASP A 135 -34.95 55.85 4.00
N ARG A 136 -33.68 56.08 4.36
CA ARG A 136 -32.51 55.79 3.50
C ARG A 136 -32.34 54.30 3.22
N LEU A 137 -32.56 53.44 4.22
CA LEU A 137 -32.52 51.98 4.02
C LEU A 137 -33.65 51.52 3.09
N LYS A 138 -34.84 52.09 3.24
CA LYS A 138 -35.97 51.83 2.33
C LYS A 138 -35.63 52.21 0.88
N GLU A 139 -35.14 53.43 0.66
CA GLU A 139 -34.72 53.91 -0.68
C GLU A 139 -33.59 53.04 -1.26
N TYR A 140 -32.67 52.55 -0.43
CA TYR A 140 -31.60 51.64 -0.85
C TYR A 140 -32.14 50.26 -1.27
N ILE A 141 -33.09 49.69 -0.52
CA ILE A 141 -33.72 48.40 -0.86
C ILE A 141 -34.56 48.52 -2.14
N GLU A 142 -35.31 49.62 -2.31
CA GLU A 142 -36.06 49.89 -3.54
C GLU A 142 -35.14 50.01 -4.76
N LYS A 143 -33.98 50.67 -4.63
CA LYS A 143 -32.94 50.71 -5.69
C LYS A 143 -32.30 49.36 -5.98
N VAL A 144 -32.07 48.54 -4.97
CA VAL A 144 -31.52 47.18 -5.13
C VAL A 144 -32.51 46.25 -5.84
N ASN A 145 -33.82 46.41 -5.59
CA ASN A 145 -34.87 45.61 -6.23
C ASN A 145 -35.22 46.08 -7.66
N SER A 146 -34.87 47.31 -8.07
CA SER A 146 -35.25 47.86 -9.38
C SER A 146 -34.36 47.42 -10.56
N ASP A 147 -33.61 46.32 -10.41
CA ASP A 147 -32.85 45.61 -11.45
C ASP A 147 -31.92 46.48 -12.34
N ALA A 148 -31.39 47.57 -11.79
CA ALA A 148 -30.32 48.34 -12.40
C ALA A 148 -28.99 47.57 -12.27
N VAL A 149 -28.55 46.93 -13.36
CA VAL A 149 -27.32 46.10 -13.43
C VAL A 149 -26.05 46.97 -13.36
N GLY A 150 -25.81 47.59 -12.21
CA GLY A 150 -24.68 48.46 -11.90
C GLY A 150 -24.27 48.34 -10.43
N ASP A 151 -23.04 48.77 -10.13
CA ASP A 151 -22.48 48.74 -8.78
C ASP A 151 -23.21 49.78 -7.90
N VAL A 152 -24.18 49.33 -7.08
CA VAL A 152 -25.00 50.24 -6.27
C VAL A 152 -24.16 50.82 -5.14
N ASP A 153 -23.96 52.14 -5.16
CA ASP A 153 -23.14 52.86 -4.18
C ASP A 153 -23.51 52.49 -2.74
N PRO A 154 -22.52 52.20 -1.87
CA PRO A 154 -22.77 51.73 -0.52
C PRO A 154 -23.54 52.74 0.34
N LEU A 155 -24.65 52.30 0.94
CA LEU A 155 -25.36 53.10 1.94
C LEU A 155 -24.48 53.29 3.19
N ILE A 156 -24.27 54.53 3.62
CA ILE A 156 -23.58 54.87 4.86
C ILE A 156 -24.59 55.45 5.84
N LEU A 157 -24.76 54.77 6.98
CA LEU A 157 -25.62 55.20 8.08
C LEU A 157 -24.96 56.32 8.90
N SER A 158 -25.76 57.03 9.67
CA SER A 158 -25.33 58.18 10.46
C SER A 158 -24.25 57.81 11.49
N PRO A 159 -23.29 58.73 11.78
CA PRO A 159 -22.17 58.43 12.67
C PRO A 159 -22.63 58.14 14.10
N SER A 160 -22.14 57.04 14.67
CA SER A 160 -22.44 56.64 16.05
C SER A 160 -21.15 56.41 16.85
N SER A 161 -21.05 57.07 17.99
CA SER A 161 -19.95 56.89 18.95
C SER A 161 -20.12 55.62 19.79
N ASP A 162 -21.35 55.21 20.09
CA ASP A 162 -21.62 54.03 20.90
C ASP A 162 -21.26 52.72 20.13
N LYS A 163 -20.61 51.81 20.85
CA LYS A 163 -20.24 50.48 20.36
C LYS A 163 -21.40 49.49 20.53
N LEU A 164 -22.25 49.64 21.54
CA LEU A 164 -23.38 48.74 21.78
C LEU A 164 -24.44 48.93 20.69
N HIS A 165 -24.87 50.17 20.44
CA HIS A 165 -25.75 50.54 19.33
C HIS A 165 -25.24 50.02 17.98
N ARG A 166 -23.97 50.25 17.62
CA ARG A 166 -23.41 49.73 16.36
C ARG A 166 -23.42 48.20 16.29
N THR A 167 -23.22 47.51 17.40
CA THR A 167 -23.28 46.04 17.45
C THR A 167 -24.73 45.55 17.28
N ALA A 168 -25.71 46.24 17.86
CA ALA A 168 -27.13 45.94 17.66
C ALA A 168 -27.54 46.12 16.19
N VAL A 169 -27.08 47.18 15.52
CA VAL A 169 -27.31 47.40 14.09
C VAL A 169 -26.67 46.28 13.24
N HIS A 170 -25.42 45.89 13.50
CA HIS A 170 -24.79 44.76 12.80
C HIS A 170 -25.58 43.44 12.98
N ASN A 171 -26.07 43.16 14.18
CA ASN A 171 -26.89 41.98 14.45
C ASN A 171 -28.25 42.05 13.72
N PHE A 172 -28.88 43.22 13.69
CA PHE A 172 -30.14 43.43 12.96
C PHE A 172 -30.02 43.04 11.48
N PHE A 173 -29.01 43.56 10.76
CA PHE A 173 -28.77 43.16 9.37
C PHE A 173 -28.48 41.66 9.23
N LYS A 174 -27.67 41.10 10.13
CA LYS A 174 -27.31 39.67 10.10
C LYS A 174 -28.50 38.73 10.32
N GLU A 175 -29.48 39.14 11.12
CA GLU A 175 -30.66 38.34 11.45
C GLU A 175 -31.84 38.57 10.49
N LYS A 176 -32.08 39.83 10.09
CA LYS A 176 -33.29 40.25 9.37
C LYS A 176 -33.10 40.57 7.90
N LEU A 177 -31.87 40.92 7.45
CA LEU A 177 -31.58 41.35 6.08
C LEU A 177 -30.31 40.64 5.55
N LYS A 178 -30.34 39.30 5.54
CA LYS A 178 -29.18 38.42 5.25
C LYS A 178 -28.49 38.68 3.90
N PHE A 179 -29.16 39.31 2.93
CA PHE A 179 -28.61 39.67 1.62
C PHE A 179 -27.73 40.94 1.65
N LEU A 180 -27.71 41.68 2.76
CA LEU A 180 -26.89 42.86 2.98
C LEU A 180 -25.74 42.56 3.97
N VAL A 181 -24.54 43.02 3.63
CA VAL A 181 -23.32 42.92 4.46
C VAL A 181 -23.01 44.29 5.04
N THR A 182 -22.65 44.33 6.33
CA THR A 182 -22.32 45.56 7.03
C THR A 182 -20.86 45.60 7.51
N ASP A 183 -20.23 46.77 7.42
CA ASP A 183 -18.88 47.03 7.90
C ASP A 183 -18.75 48.42 8.55
N ALA A 184 -17.92 48.55 9.59
CA ALA A 184 -17.73 49.82 10.30
C ALA A 184 -16.54 50.61 9.73
N ILE A 185 -16.78 51.86 9.36
CA ILE A 185 -15.80 52.81 8.82
C ILE A 185 -15.65 53.98 9.81
N ASP A 186 -14.51 54.66 9.77
CA ASP A 186 -14.32 55.94 10.45
C ASP A 186 -15.25 57.01 9.85
N GLY A 187 -15.86 57.82 10.72
CA GLY A 187 -16.79 58.88 10.33
C GLY A 187 -16.08 60.18 9.93
N PRO A 188 -16.82 61.26 9.64
CA PRO A 188 -16.26 62.56 9.27
C PRO A 188 -15.51 63.27 10.42
N THR A 189 -15.42 62.66 11.61
CA THR A 189 -14.57 63.08 12.73
C THR A 189 -13.92 61.84 13.36
N ASP A 190 -12.63 61.93 13.72
CA ASP A 190 -11.81 60.81 14.22
C ASP A 190 -12.39 60.07 15.45
N SER A 191 -13.32 60.70 16.17
CA SER A 191 -14.01 60.14 17.34
C SER A 191 -15.31 59.38 17.03
N THR A 192 -15.75 59.32 15.78
CA THR A 192 -17.02 58.68 15.38
C THR A 192 -16.81 57.58 14.34
N LYS A 193 -17.70 56.59 14.30
CA LYS A 193 -17.69 55.53 13.27
C LYS A 193 -19.08 55.39 12.65
N CYS A 194 -19.12 55.27 11.33
CA CYS A 194 -20.33 55.00 10.56
C CYS A 194 -20.43 53.51 10.23
N ILE A 195 -21.64 53.02 9.98
CA ILE A 195 -21.85 51.68 9.43
C ILE A 195 -22.13 51.82 7.94
N ARG A 196 -21.32 51.15 7.13
CA ARG A 196 -21.57 50.95 5.70
C ARG A 196 -22.37 49.66 5.50
N VAL A 197 -23.36 49.73 4.62
CA VAL A 197 -24.20 48.63 4.16
C VAL A 197 -23.93 48.40 2.67
N ARG A 198 -23.77 47.15 2.26
CA ARG A 198 -23.47 46.74 0.87
C ARG A 198 -24.23 45.48 0.50
N LEU A 199 -24.59 45.34 -0.78
CA LEU A 199 -25.14 44.09 -1.29
C LEU A 199 -24.13 42.94 -1.18
N SER A 200 -24.59 41.75 -0.80
CA SER A 200 -23.77 40.53 -0.70
C SER A 200 -23.41 39.94 -2.07
N SER A 201 -22.60 40.65 -2.85
CA SER A 201 -22.14 40.18 -4.17
C SER A 201 -21.42 38.83 -4.08
N GLY A 202 -21.99 37.82 -4.75
CA GLY A 202 -21.55 36.43 -4.71
C GLY A 202 -20.32 36.17 -5.59
N GLY A 203 -19.18 36.80 -5.33
CA GLY A 203 -17.98 36.63 -6.15
C GLY A 203 -16.69 37.18 -5.54
N THR A 204 -15.80 36.28 -5.14
CA THR A 204 -14.33 36.46 -5.07
C THR A 204 -13.75 37.88 -5.06
N GLN A 205 -13.43 38.40 -3.86
CA GLN A 205 -12.10 38.98 -3.61
C GLN A 205 -11.83 39.14 -2.10
N ASN A 206 -11.39 38.06 -1.45
CA ASN A 206 -10.76 38.17 -0.14
C ASN A 206 -9.38 37.48 -0.18
N ARG A 207 -8.42 38.13 -0.85
CA ARG A 207 -6.98 37.78 -0.81
C ARG A 207 -6.31 38.17 0.53
N GLY A 208 -7.07 38.13 1.62
CA GLY A 208 -6.54 38.19 2.97
C GLY A 208 -5.67 36.95 3.21
N ARG A 209 -4.34 37.14 3.27
CA ARG A 209 -3.39 36.11 3.75
C ARG A 209 -3.71 35.77 5.21
N ASN A 210 -4.64 34.84 5.42
CA ASN A 210 -4.91 34.29 6.74
C ASN A 210 -3.72 33.43 7.19
N ASN A 211 -2.76 34.11 7.80
CA ASN A 211 -1.61 33.55 8.49
C ASN A 211 -2.10 32.84 9.77
N ARG A 212 -2.88 31.76 9.62
CA ARG A 212 -3.31 30.91 10.73
C ARG A 212 -2.05 30.39 11.43
N LYS A 213 -1.83 30.88 12.66
CA LYS A 213 -0.62 30.67 13.46
C LYS A 213 -0.20 29.20 13.43
N ARG A 214 1.01 28.93 12.94
CA ARG A 214 1.60 27.60 12.67
C ARG A 214 1.84 26.72 13.91
N LYS A 215 1.37 27.12 15.10
CA LYS A 215 1.89 26.68 16.41
C LYS A 215 1.13 25.51 17.05
N ASP A 216 0.06 25.02 16.44
CA ASP A 216 -0.91 24.12 17.07
C ASP A 216 -1.23 22.90 16.17
N ARG A 217 -0.19 22.19 15.74
CA ARG A 217 -0.26 21.13 14.72
C ARG A 217 -0.04 19.69 15.21
N ASN A 218 0.49 19.48 16.43
CA ASN A 218 1.14 18.22 16.77
C ASN A 218 0.33 17.26 17.68
N ASP A 219 -0.83 17.66 18.19
CA ASP A 219 -1.59 16.88 19.20
C ASP A 219 -3.03 16.50 18.76
N LYS A 220 -3.30 16.35 17.45
CA LYS A 220 -4.60 15.83 16.98
C LYS A 220 -4.41 14.76 15.90
N PRO A 221 -4.95 13.53 16.08
CA PRO A 221 -4.69 12.40 15.19
C PRO A 221 -5.26 12.58 13.77
N PHE A 222 -6.20 13.51 13.58
CA PHE A 222 -6.81 13.79 12.28
C PHE A 222 -6.64 15.27 11.88
N ASP A 223 -6.56 15.49 10.56
CA ASP A 223 -6.36 16.80 9.95
C ASP A 223 -7.54 17.76 10.27
N LYS A 224 -7.24 18.93 10.86
CA LYS A 224 -8.21 20.02 11.15
C LYS A 224 -8.86 20.63 9.88
N ARG A 225 -8.70 19.99 8.71
CA ARG A 225 -9.28 20.31 7.40
C ARG A 225 -10.42 19.38 6.96
N GLY A 226 -10.83 18.42 7.79
CA GLY A 226 -12.19 17.86 7.69
C GLY A 226 -13.24 18.99 7.81
N SER A 227 -14.47 18.74 7.35
CA SER A 227 -15.52 19.78 7.45
C SER A 227 -15.66 20.28 8.89
N GLN A 228 -15.64 21.60 9.08
CA GLN A 228 -15.81 22.19 10.42
C GLN A 228 -17.24 21.96 10.88
N ASP A 229 -18.18 22.10 9.95
CA ASP A 229 -19.59 21.74 10.07
C ASP A 229 -19.73 20.31 9.53
N TRP A 230 -19.77 19.33 10.42
CA TRP A 230 -19.97 17.91 10.09
C TRP A 230 -21.12 17.38 10.98
N PRO A 231 -22.21 16.87 10.40
CA PRO A 231 -23.37 16.40 11.17
C PRO A 231 -22.99 15.29 12.16
N GLU A 232 -23.60 15.29 13.35
CA GLU A 232 -23.27 14.32 14.41
C GLU A 232 -23.93 12.95 14.19
N ASP A 233 -25.04 12.91 13.46
CA ASP A 233 -25.73 11.72 12.96
C ASP A 233 -24.96 11.02 11.82
N LEU A 234 -24.11 11.75 11.10
CA LEU A 234 -23.32 11.20 10.00
C LEU A 234 -21.99 10.60 10.49
N GLY A 235 -21.75 9.33 10.15
CA GLY A 235 -20.52 8.60 10.49
C GLY A 235 -19.24 9.41 10.21
N LYS A 236 -18.32 9.45 11.19
CA LYS A 236 -17.12 10.30 11.19
C LYS A 236 -16.17 10.05 10.01
N PHE A 237 -16.26 8.88 9.38
CA PHE A 237 -15.42 8.48 8.26
C PHE A 237 -16.28 8.13 7.04
N LEU A 238 -15.83 8.56 5.86
CA LEU A 238 -16.32 8.07 4.58
C LEU A 238 -15.53 6.82 4.20
N ARG A 239 -16.17 5.66 4.22
CA ARG A 239 -15.69 4.43 3.59
C ARG A 239 -16.00 4.48 2.09
N PHE A 240 -15.08 4.00 1.26
CA PHE A 240 -15.25 3.84 -0.19
C PHE A 240 -14.41 2.65 -0.68
N HIS A 241 -14.67 2.21 -1.90
CA HIS A 241 -13.83 1.23 -2.60
C HIS A 241 -12.88 1.97 -3.53
N LEU A 242 -11.59 1.70 -3.36
CA LEU A 242 -10.50 2.21 -4.19
C LEU A 242 -10.12 1.12 -5.20
N TYR A 243 -10.43 1.38 -6.47
CA TYR A 243 -9.93 0.63 -7.60
C TYR A 243 -8.68 1.32 -8.15
N LYS A 244 -7.60 0.57 -8.38
CA LYS A 244 -6.34 1.08 -8.94
C LYS A 244 -5.73 0.11 -9.97
N GLU A 245 -5.08 0.67 -10.98
CA GLU A 245 -4.41 -0.04 -12.08
C GLU A 245 -2.94 0.37 -12.14
N ASN A 246 -2.03 -0.62 -12.12
CA ASN A 246 -0.58 -0.43 -12.23
C ASN A 246 0.01 0.63 -11.28
N LYS A 247 -0.59 0.77 -10.08
CA LYS A 247 -0.30 1.81 -9.09
C LYS A 247 -0.18 1.23 -7.69
N ASP A 248 0.68 1.84 -6.90
CA ASP A 248 0.79 1.58 -5.46
C ASP A 248 -0.38 2.23 -4.69
N THR A 249 -0.76 1.65 -3.56
CA THR A 249 -1.83 2.16 -2.69
C THR A 249 -1.49 3.56 -2.14
N GLN A 250 -0.25 3.79 -1.67
CA GLN A 250 0.17 5.11 -1.17
C GLN A 250 0.28 6.14 -2.29
N GLU A 251 0.72 5.75 -3.49
CA GLU A 251 0.72 6.61 -4.67
C GLU A 251 -0.70 7.12 -4.99
N ALA A 252 -1.69 6.22 -5.00
CA ALA A 252 -3.09 6.54 -5.24
C ALA A 252 -3.68 7.47 -4.15
N LEU A 253 -3.51 7.12 -2.88
CA LEU A 253 -4.02 7.93 -1.76
C LEU A 253 -3.35 9.31 -1.68
N ARG A 254 -2.05 9.40 -1.99
CA ARG A 254 -1.32 10.68 -2.06
C ARG A 254 -1.84 11.58 -3.18
N LEU A 255 -2.20 11.01 -4.34
CA LEU A 255 -2.79 11.77 -5.45
C LEU A 255 -4.19 12.30 -5.08
N ILE A 256 -5.07 11.43 -4.57
CA ILE A 256 -6.41 11.81 -4.10
C ILE A 256 -6.30 12.89 -3.00
N GLY A 257 -5.42 12.67 -2.01
CA GLY A 257 -5.17 13.63 -0.93
C GLY A 257 -4.70 15.00 -1.43
N LYS A 258 -3.76 15.03 -2.39
CA LYS A 258 -3.28 16.27 -3.03
C LYS A 258 -4.41 17.01 -3.76
N MET A 259 -5.32 16.29 -4.43
CA MET A 259 -6.45 16.89 -5.16
C MET A 259 -7.55 17.43 -4.22
N LEU A 260 -7.77 16.77 -3.07
CA LEU A 260 -8.74 17.21 -2.06
C LEU A 260 -8.17 18.25 -1.07
N GLY A 261 -6.85 18.41 -1.01
CA GLY A 261 -6.16 19.28 -0.05
C GLY A 261 -6.02 18.68 1.36
N VAL A 262 -6.07 17.36 1.49
CA VAL A 262 -5.93 16.61 2.77
C VAL A 262 -4.58 15.90 2.86
N GLN A 263 -4.13 15.58 4.08
CA GLN A 263 -2.91 14.79 4.29
C GLN A 263 -3.13 13.27 4.13
N PRO A 264 -2.11 12.48 3.79
CA PRO A 264 -2.19 11.01 3.74
C PRO A 264 -2.69 10.37 5.04
N ARG A 265 -2.36 10.95 6.21
CA ARG A 265 -2.84 10.50 7.53
C ARG A 265 -4.36 10.58 7.72
N SER A 266 -5.09 11.27 6.84
CA SER A 266 -6.55 11.31 6.87
C SER A 266 -7.20 10.06 6.27
N PHE A 267 -6.43 9.18 5.62
CA PHE A 267 -6.89 7.92 5.07
C PHE A 267 -6.52 6.73 5.97
N GLY A 268 -7.46 5.81 6.18
CA GLY A 268 -7.24 4.51 6.80
C GLY A 268 -7.55 3.38 5.81
N PHE A 269 -6.75 2.31 5.80
CA PHE A 269 -6.87 1.18 4.88
C PHE A 269 -6.33 -0.09 5.55
N SER A 270 -6.84 -1.25 5.17
CA SER A 270 -6.48 -2.51 5.83
C SER A 270 -5.15 -3.09 5.35
N GLY A 271 -4.79 -2.94 4.08
CA GLY A 271 -3.53 -3.46 3.55
C GLY A 271 -3.08 -2.77 2.26
N THR A 272 -1.79 -2.87 1.93
CA THR A 272 -1.26 -2.44 0.62
C THR A 272 -1.44 -3.56 -0.40
N LYS A 273 -1.90 -3.24 -1.63
CA LYS A 273 -2.04 -4.22 -2.72
C LYS A 273 -0.99 -3.98 -3.79
N ASP A 274 -0.53 -5.04 -4.46
CA ASP A 274 0.48 -5.02 -5.53
C ASP A 274 0.45 -3.78 -6.42
N LYS A 275 1.62 -3.26 -6.81
CA LYS A 275 1.69 -2.19 -7.80
C LYS A 275 1.32 -2.68 -9.21
N ARG A 276 1.97 -3.74 -9.70
CA ARG A 276 1.73 -4.32 -11.04
C ARG A 276 0.54 -5.29 -10.99
N SER A 277 -0.65 -4.73 -10.83
CA SER A 277 -1.94 -5.43 -10.80
C SER A 277 -3.08 -4.49 -11.20
N VAL A 278 -4.27 -5.06 -11.34
CA VAL A 278 -5.53 -4.36 -11.06
C VAL A 278 -5.93 -4.73 -9.63
N SER A 279 -6.36 -3.78 -8.81
CA SER A 279 -6.78 -4.12 -7.44
C SER A 279 -7.87 -3.22 -6.88
N THR A 280 -8.79 -3.83 -6.15
CA THR A 280 -9.88 -3.16 -5.43
C THR A 280 -9.74 -3.41 -3.92
N GLN A 281 -9.76 -2.35 -3.12
CA GLN A 281 -9.65 -2.42 -1.66
C GLN A 281 -10.54 -1.38 -0.96
N ARG A 282 -10.85 -1.60 0.33
CA ARG A 282 -11.55 -0.62 1.17
C ARG A 282 -10.59 0.45 1.66
N VAL A 283 -11.09 1.68 1.66
CA VAL A 283 -10.42 2.85 2.23
C VAL A 283 -11.45 3.64 3.02
N THR A 284 -11.03 4.21 4.15
CA THR A 284 -11.79 5.19 4.93
C THR A 284 -11.08 6.54 4.89
N MET A 285 -11.84 7.62 4.99
CA MET A 285 -11.28 8.97 5.10
C MET A 285 -12.08 9.83 6.08
N PHE A 286 -11.38 10.53 6.97
CA PHE A 286 -12.00 11.32 8.04
C PHE A 286 -12.72 12.59 7.53
N LYS A 287 -14.01 12.74 7.88
CA LYS A 287 -14.87 13.91 7.65
C LYS A 287 -14.79 14.51 6.24
N GLN A 288 -15.15 13.73 5.21
CA GLN A 288 -15.25 14.17 3.81
C GLN A 288 -16.51 13.62 3.13
N ASN A 289 -17.12 14.41 2.25
CA ASN A 289 -18.34 14.04 1.54
C ASN A 289 -18.04 13.20 0.28
N ALA A 290 -18.87 12.18 0.04
CA ALA A 290 -18.77 11.29 -1.11
C ALA A 290 -18.81 12.02 -2.46
N SER A 291 -19.63 13.07 -2.58
CA SER A 291 -19.69 13.95 -3.76
C SER A 291 -18.33 14.50 -4.20
N ARG A 292 -17.46 14.86 -3.24
CA ARG A 292 -16.12 15.39 -3.52
C ARG A 292 -15.16 14.36 -4.09
N LEU A 293 -15.35 13.07 -3.77
CA LEU A 293 -14.53 11.98 -4.30
C LEU A 293 -15.01 11.52 -5.67
N ALA A 294 -16.33 11.36 -5.84
CA ALA A 294 -16.91 10.96 -7.12
C ALA A 294 -16.53 11.94 -8.24
N ALA A 295 -16.51 13.25 -7.96
CA ALA A 295 -16.05 14.28 -8.89
C ALA A 295 -14.56 14.18 -9.31
N LEU A 296 -13.74 13.37 -8.63
CA LEU A 296 -12.36 13.12 -9.05
C LEU A 296 -12.26 12.01 -10.11
N ASN A 297 -13.27 11.14 -10.25
CA ASN A 297 -13.21 9.98 -11.15
C ASN A 297 -12.92 10.35 -12.62
N GLU A 298 -13.39 11.51 -13.07
CA GLU A 298 -13.13 12.04 -14.43
C GLU A 298 -11.66 12.46 -14.64
N ARG A 299 -10.96 12.81 -13.56
CA ARG A 299 -9.59 13.36 -13.59
C ARG A 299 -8.53 12.34 -13.15
N LEU A 300 -8.96 11.23 -12.54
CA LEU A 300 -8.11 10.16 -12.03
C LEU A 300 -7.85 9.12 -13.12
N ILE A 301 -6.60 9.02 -13.56
CA ILE A 301 -6.13 8.03 -14.55
C ILE A 301 -5.62 6.79 -13.82
N GLY A 302 -6.12 5.61 -14.20
CA GLY A 302 -5.78 4.33 -13.54
C GLY A 302 -6.25 4.23 -12.08
N ILE A 303 -7.19 5.09 -11.66
CA ILE A 303 -7.81 5.07 -10.34
C ILE A 303 -9.31 5.38 -10.50
N LYS A 304 -10.15 4.67 -9.76
CA LYS A 304 -11.58 4.98 -9.57
C LYS A 304 -11.98 4.78 -8.12
N VAL A 305 -12.94 5.57 -7.66
CA VAL A 305 -13.51 5.51 -6.31
C VAL A 305 -15.03 5.43 -6.37
N GLY A 306 -15.61 4.54 -5.57
CA GLY A 306 -17.04 4.25 -5.57
C GLY A 306 -17.49 3.58 -4.27
N ASP A 307 -18.72 3.05 -4.28
CA ASP A 307 -19.32 2.25 -3.21
C ASP A 307 -19.20 2.94 -1.83
N PHE A 308 -19.55 4.22 -1.84
CA PHE A 308 -19.41 5.12 -0.70
C PHE A 308 -20.39 4.79 0.42
N CYS A 309 -19.92 4.82 1.66
CA CYS A 309 -20.69 4.51 2.85
C CYS A 309 -20.13 5.29 4.04
N TYR A 310 -20.97 5.98 4.83
CA TYR A 310 -20.50 6.65 6.05
C TYR A 310 -20.46 5.66 7.22
N VAL A 311 -19.33 5.65 7.94
CA VAL A 311 -19.05 4.71 9.05
C VAL A 311 -18.50 5.46 10.26
N THR A 312 -18.71 4.89 11.45
CA THR A 312 -18.31 5.49 12.74
C THR A 312 -16.80 5.43 12.98
N GLU A 313 -16.14 4.38 12.50
CA GLU A 313 -14.73 4.06 12.73
C GLU A 313 -13.91 4.03 11.43
N GLY A 314 -12.62 4.34 11.54
CA GLY A 314 -11.68 4.28 10.43
C GLY A 314 -10.98 2.92 10.35
N LEU A 315 -10.68 2.46 9.14
CA LEU A 315 -9.95 1.22 8.90
C LEU A 315 -8.50 1.33 9.37
N GLN A 316 -8.03 0.26 10.00
CA GLN A 316 -6.68 0.09 10.51
C GLN A 316 -5.96 -1.05 9.78
N LEU A 317 -4.63 -1.04 9.79
CA LEU A 317 -3.82 -2.07 9.15
C LEU A 317 -4.13 -3.46 9.72
N GLY A 318 -4.25 -4.44 8.81
CA GLY A 318 -4.58 -5.82 9.10
C GLY A 318 -6.07 -6.11 9.36
N GLN A 319 -6.97 -5.12 9.30
CA GLN A 319 -8.43 -5.34 9.31
C GLN A 319 -8.95 -5.87 7.96
N LEU A 320 -8.41 -7.02 7.53
CA LEU A 320 -8.86 -7.82 6.38
C LEU A 320 -8.74 -9.30 6.73
N SER A 321 -9.62 -10.15 6.18
CA SER A 321 -9.44 -11.61 6.32
C SER A 321 -8.45 -12.16 5.29
N GLY A 322 -8.35 -11.51 4.12
CA GLY A 322 -7.49 -11.97 3.03
C GLY A 322 -7.66 -11.20 1.73
N ASN A 323 -7.27 -11.85 0.63
CA ASN A 323 -7.38 -11.31 -0.72
C ASN A 323 -7.84 -12.42 -1.68
N ARG A 324 -8.83 -12.12 -2.52
CA ARG A 324 -9.23 -12.92 -3.68
C ARG A 324 -8.35 -12.50 -4.86
N PHE A 325 -7.64 -13.45 -5.44
CA PHE A 325 -6.81 -13.28 -6.61
C PHE A 325 -7.51 -13.88 -7.82
N THR A 326 -7.48 -13.18 -8.95
CA THR A 326 -7.74 -13.75 -10.28
C THR A 326 -6.47 -13.58 -11.10
N VAL A 327 -5.81 -14.69 -11.42
CA VAL A 327 -4.50 -14.72 -12.07
C VAL A 327 -4.59 -15.48 -13.38
N THR A 328 -4.17 -14.84 -14.47
CA THR A 328 -4.04 -15.47 -15.78
C THR A 328 -2.57 -15.69 -16.09
N LEU A 329 -2.19 -16.96 -16.24
CA LEU A 329 -0.88 -17.40 -16.73
C LEU A 329 -0.97 -17.53 -18.24
N ARG A 330 -0.13 -16.81 -18.98
CA ARG A 330 -0.10 -16.79 -20.45
C ARG A 330 1.03 -17.65 -21.01
N GLY A 331 0.96 -18.00 -22.29
CA GLY A 331 1.99 -18.80 -22.96
C GLY A 331 2.25 -20.13 -22.25
N VAL A 332 1.17 -20.83 -21.85
CA VAL A 332 1.28 -22.06 -21.07
C VAL A 332 1.77 -23.20 -21.96
N VAL A 333 2.91 -23.80 -21.60
CA VAL A 333 3.53 -24.92 -22.32
C VAL A 333 3.82 -26.06 -21.35
N ALA A 334 3.19 -27.21 -21.59
CA ALA A 334 3.28 -28.44 -20.81
C ALA A 334 3.29 -29.66 -21.75
N ASP A 335 3.79 -30.81 -21.29
CA ASP A 335 3.83 -32.05 -22.06
C ASP A 335 2.43 -32.56 -22.46
N SER A 336 1.43 -32.30 -21.63
CA SER A 336 0.03 -32.59 -21.90
C SER A 336 -0.89 -31.59 -21.19
N GLU A 337 -2.09 -31.37 -21.74
CA GLU A 337 -3.11 -30.55 -21.07
C GLU A 337 -3.52 -31.18 -19.72
N ASP A 338 -3.54 -32.51 -19.62
CA ASP A 338 -3.84 -33.23 -18.38
C ASP A 338 -2.82 -32.95 -17.26
N THR A 339 -1.56 -32.65 -17.60
CA THR A 339 -0.55 -32.21 -16.62
C THR A 339 -0.94 -30.87 -15.99
N ILE A 340 -1.50 -29.95 -16.79
CA ILE A 340 -1.99 -28.65 -16.33
C ILE A 340 -3.19 -28.86 -15.39
N ARG A 341 -4.16 -29.68 -15.81
CA ARG A 341 -5.37 -30.01 -15.03
C ARG A 341 -5.03 -30.67 -13.69
N ALA A 342 -4.20 -31.71 -13.72
CA ALA A 342 -3.78 -32.44 -12.52
C ALA A 342 -3.01 -31.54 -11.54
N SER A 343 -2.16 -30.65 -12.04
CA SER A 343 -1.39 -29.70 -11.21
C SER A 343 -2.28 -28.63 -10.58
N ALA A 344 -3.26 -28.10 -11.32
CA ALA A 344 -4.24 -27.14 -10.78
C ALA A 344 -5.12 -27.80 -9.70
N ASP A 345 -5.63 -29.00 -9.97
CA ASP A 345 -6.38 -29.81 -9.00
C ASP A 345 -5.56 -30.13 -7.74
N ALA A 346 -4.27 -30.47 -7.89
CA ALA A 346 -3.37 -30.73 -6.77
C ALA A 346 -3.15 -29.48 -5.91
N LEU A 347 -2.99 -28.30 -6.52
CA LEU A 347 -2.87 -27.03 -5.79
C LEU A 347 -4.14 -26.73 -4.96
N GLY A 348 -5.33 -26.98 -5.52
CA GLY A 348 -6.59 -26.81 -4.79
C GLY A 348 -6.77 -27.79 -3.63
N LYS A 349 -6.42 -29.07 -3.83
CA LYS A 349 -6.62 -30.15 -2.83
C LYS A 349 -5.56 -30.14 -1.73
N ASN A 350 -4.29 -29.97 -2.11
CA ASN A 350 -3.14 -30.15 -1.22
C ASN A 350 -2.57 -28.80 -0.71
N GLY A 351 -2.79 -27.71 -1.44
CA GLY A 351 -2.26 -26.39 -1.10
C GLY A 351 -0.81 -26.19 -1.51
N PHE A 352 -0.13 -25.26 -0.83
CA PHE A 352 1.26 -24.87 -1.06
C PHE A 352 1.98 -24.56 0.27
N VAL A 353 3.31 -24.57 0.25
CA VAL A 353 4.13 -24.14 1.41
C VAL A 353 4.13 -22.61 1.49
N ASN A 354 3.76 -22.07 2.65
CA ASN A 354 3.43 -20.67 2.86
C ASN A 354 4.66 -19.75 3.04
N TYR A 355 5.67 -19.91 2.17
CA TYR A 355 6.90 -19.13 2.20
C TYR A 355 6.67 -17.61 2.16
N PHE A 356 7.64 -16.87 2.69
CA PHE A 356 7.82 -15.47 2.32
C PHE A 356 8.46 -15.43 0.92
N GLY A 357 7.73 -14.91 -0.07
CA GLY A 357 8.24 -14.80 -1.44
C GLY A 357 9.35 -13.75 -1.61
N LEU A 358 10.06 -13.77 -2.75
CA LEU A 358 11.21 -12.89 -3.04
C LEU A 358 10.94 -11.40 -2.80
N GLN A 359 9.70 -10.93 -3.00
CA GLN A 359 9.23 -9.58 -2.69
C GLN A 359 9.58 -9.14 -1.24
N ARG A 360 9.52 -10.05 -0.25
CA ARG A 360 9.89 -9.77 1.15
C ARG A 360 11.38 -9.46 1.34
N PHE A 361 12.22 -9.96 0.44
CA PHE A 361 13.68 -9.78 0.47
C PHE A 361 14.16 -8.62 -0.42
N GLY A 362 13.24 -7.98 -1.15
CA GLY A 362 13.49 -6.86 -2.05
C GLY A 362 14.02 -7.29 -3.43
N SER A 363 13.79 -6.44 -4.44
CA SER A 363 14.18 -6.69 -5.83
C SER A 363 15.58 -6.17 -6.20
N GLY A 364 16.41 -5.81 -5.22
CA GLY A 364 17.76 -5.29 -5.42
C GLY A 364 18.84 -6.36 -5.23
N SER A 365 20.07 -6.09 -5.67
CA SER A 365 21.23 -6.97 -5.48
C SER A 365 21.70 -7.11 -4.03
N ILE A 366 21.26 -6.22 -3.13
CA ILE A 366 21.43 -6.37 -1.68
C ILE A 366 20.09 -6.80 -1.06
N PRO A 367 19.94 -8.08 -0.64
CA PRO A 367 18.75 -8.52 0.06
C PRO A 367 18.49 -7.76 1.37
N THR A 368 17.22 -7.48 1.66
CA THR A 368 16.84 -6.75 2.89
C THR A 368 17.21 -7.51 4.17
N HIS A 369 17.24 -8.84 4.14
CA HIS A 369 17.56 -9.66 5.31
C HIS A 369 19.03 -9.51 5.76
N LEU A 370 19.96 -9.20 4.85
CA LEU A 370 21.36 -8.92 5.20
C LEU A 370 21.51 -7.58 5.94
N ILE A 371 20.70 -6.57 5.54
CA ILE A 371 20.59 -5.31 6.28
C ILE A 371 20.01 -5.57 7.67
N GLY A 372 18.98 -6.43 7.77
CA GLY A 372 18.43 -6.90 9.04
C GLY A 372 19.48 -7.56 9.95
N ALA A 373 20.28 -8.46 9.39
CA ALA A 373 21.36 -9.14 10.11
C ALA A 373 22.43 -8.17 10.65
N ALA A 374 22.85 -7.19 9.85
CA ALA A 374 23.79 -6.15 10.30
C ALA A 374 23.19 -5.24 11.37
N LEU A 375 21.89 -4.93 11.31
CA LEU A 375 21.20 -4.19 12.38
C LEU A 375 21.21 -5.00 13.69
N LEU A 376 20.90 -6.30 13.64
CA LEU A 376 20.88 -7.20 14.80
C LEU A 376 22.26 -7.39 15.44
N ARG A 377 23.35 -7.36 14.65
CA ARG A 377 24.73 -7.36 15.15
C ARG A 377 25.20 -6.00 15.69
N GLY A 378 24.43 -4.93 15.50
CA GLY A 378 24.82 -3.56 15.85
C GLY A 378 25.87 -2.95 14.90
N GLU A 379 26.00 -3.46 13.68
CA GLU A 379 26.93 -3.00 12.66
C GLU A 379 26.39 -1.75 11.94
N TRP A 380 26.09 -0.69 12.70
CA TRP A 380 25.36 0.49 12.24
C TRP A 380 25.93 1.13 10.97
N LYS A 381 27.26 1.18 10.86
CA LYS A 381 27.93 1.69 9.67
C LYS A 381 27.71 0.77 8.46
N ALA A 382 27.87 -0.54 8.62
CA ALA A 382 27.66 -1.50 7.52
C ALA A 382 26.19 -1.50 7.06
N ALA A 383 25.23 -1.36 7.97
CA ALA A 383 23.82 -1.20 7.61
C ALA A 383 23.55 0.08 6.80
N VAL A 384 24.16 1.22 7.19
CA VAL A 384 24.07 2.48 6.42
C VAL A 384 24.76 2.36 5.06
N ASP A 385 25.96 1.79 5.02
CA ASP A 385 26.73 1.58 3.80
C ASP A 385 25.94 0.66 2.84
N MET A 386 25.36 -0.45 3.29
CA MET A 386 24.49 -1.30 2.46
C MET A 386 23.21 -0.60 1.96
N ILE A 387 22.72 0.42 2.67
CA ILE A 387 21.57 1.22 2.21
C ILE A 387 21.99 2.27 1.18
N LEU A 388 23.19 2.87 1.30
CA LEU A 388 23.63 3.99 0.47
C LEU A 388 24.56 3.61 -0.71
N ASP A 389 25.34 2.55 -0.60
CA ASP A 389 26.35 2.16 -1.58
C ASP A 389 25.77 1.82 -2.96
N PRO A 390 26.54 2.00 -4.05
CA PRO A 390 26.17 1.56 -5.39
C PRO A 390 25.80 0.07 -5.43
N ARG A 391 24.77 -0.26 -6.21
CA ARG A 391 24.23 -1.61 -6.34
C ARG A 391 24.25 -2.07 -7.79
N GLU A 392 24.54 -3.35 -8.00
CA GLU A 392 24.34 -4.00 -9.29
C GLU A 392 22.85 -4.05 -9.65
N GLY A 393 22.51 -3.93 -10.94
CA GLY A 393 21.14 -3.95 -11.43
C GLY A 393 20.32 -2.67 -11.18
N GLU A 394 20.84 -1.67 -10.46
CA GLU A 394 20.19 -0.36 -10.37
C GLU A 394 20.30 0.45 -11.67
N LYS A 395 19.30 1.31 -11.92
CA LYS A 395 19.29 2.27 -13.02
C LYS A 395 20.54 3.16 -12.98
N ASP A 396 21.18 3.38 -14.12
CA ASP A 396 22.46 4.11 -14.22
C ASP A 396 22.43 5.48 -13.52
N ALA A 397 21.33 6.22 -13.68
CA ALA A 397 21.15 7.52 -13.03
C ALA A 397 21.23 7.46 -11.50
N THR A 398 20.70 6.40 -10.87
CA THR A 398 20.79 6.18 -9.42
C THR A 398 22.19 5.75 -9.04
N ARG A 399 22.75 4.77 -9.78
CA ARG A 399 24.07 4.20 -9.50
C ARG A 399 25.16 5.29 -9.50
N VAL A 400 25.16 6.17 -10.49
CA VAL A 400 26.10 7.32 -10.57
C VAL A 400 25.96 8.28 -9.38
N ILE A 401 24.74 8.50 -8.86
CA ILE A 401 24.55 9.35 -7.67
C ILE A 401 25.17 8.69 -6.43
N ARG A 402 24.98 7.38 -6.26
CA ARG A 402 25.58 6.60 -5.16
C ARG A 402 27.11 6.53 -5.28
N GLU A 403 27.66 6.36 -6.48
CA GLU A 403 29.11 6.32 -6.75
C GLU A 403 29.77 7.66 -6.41
N GLN A 404 29.15 8.78 -6.82
CA GLN A 404 29.62 10.12 -6.49
C GLN A 404 29.52 10.42 -4.99
N TYR A 405 28.46 9.96 -4.32
CA TYR A 405 28.38 10.04 -2.86
C TYR A 405 29.49 9.23 -2.18
N LYS A 406 29.72 7.97 -2.59
CA LYS A 406 30.75 7.10 -2.03
C LYS A 406 32.17 7.64 -2.23
N THR A 407 32.43 8.29 -3.36
CA THR A 407 33.76 8.86 -3.70
C THR A 407 34.01 10.20 -3.02
N ASN A 408 33.03 11.12 -3.05
CA ASN A 408 33.23 12.51 -2.65
C ASN A 408 32.64 12.86 -1.27
N ASN A 409 31.83 11.97 -0.68
CA ASN A 409 31.02 12.20 0.52
C ASN A 409 30.11 13.45 0.45
N ASP A 410 29.72 13.87 -0.77
CA ASP A 410 28.87 15.04 -1.01
C ASP A 410 27.39 14.74 -0.75
N VAL A 411 27.02 14.80 0.53
CA VAL A 411 25.64 14.60 1.02
C VAL A 411 24.66 15.58 0.35
N ASP A 412 25.09 16.83 0.09
CA ASP A 412 24.25 17.89 -0.44
C ASP A 412 23.98 17.70 -1.94
N GLY A 413 24.99 17.33 -2.73
CA GLY A 413 24.85 16.97 -4.13
C GLY A 413 24.08 15.67 -4.33
N ALA A 414 24.17 14.71 -3.41
CA ALA A 414 23.34 13.50 -3.41
C ALA A 414 21.87 13.84 -3.15
N LEU A 415 21.55 14.58 -2.08
CA LEU A 415 20.17 14.94 -1.72
C LEU A 415 19.43 15.77 -2.77
N ARG A 416 20.14 16.57 -3.58
CA ARG A 416 19.56 17.30 -4.72
C ARG A 416 19.19 16.40 -5.90
N ARG A 417 19.88 15.26 -6.08
CA ARG A 417 19.75 14.39 -7.26
C ARG A 417 18.99 13.10 -6.99
N LEU A 418 18.99 12.60 -5.74
CA LEU A 418 18.27 11.38 -5.36
C LEU A 418 16.75 11.51 -5.56
N PRO A 419 16.11 10.57 -6.28
CA PRO A 419 14.66 10.54 -6.47
C PRO A 419 13.87 10.59 -5.16
N TYR A 420 12.72 11.27 -5.16
CA TYR A 420 11.86 11.42 -3.98
C TYR A 420 11.30 10.12 -3.39
N HIS A 421 11.32 8.99 -4.12
CA HIS A 421 10.84 7.70 -3.63
C HIS A 421 11.87 6.97 -2.74
N MET A 422 13.16 7.31 -2.84
CA MET A 422 14.26 6.73 -2.05
C MET A 422 14.30 7.32 -0.64
N VAL A 423 13.32 6.94 0.18
CA VAL A 423 13.10 7.59 1.48
C VAL A 423 14.11 7.14 2.54
N ALA A 424 14.51 5.87 2.57
CA ALA A 424 15.54 5.41 3.50
C ALA A 424 16.87 6.15 3.25
N GLU A 425 17.33 6.20 2.00
CA GLU A 425 18.55 6.88 1.59
C GLU A 425 18.48 8.39 1.90
N ARG A 426 17.38 9.06 1.53
CA ARG A 426 17.22 10.50 1.76
C ARG A 426 17.13 10.84 3.25
N ALA A 427 16.46 10.03 4.07
CA ALA A 427 16.38 10.25 5.51
C ALA A 427 17.76 10.12 6.16
N ILE A 428 18.48 9.02 5.89
CA ILE A 428 19.84 8.78 6.36
C ILE A 428 20.75 9.95 5.98
N LEU A 429 20.76 10.39 4.72
CA LEU A 429 21.58 11.52 4.27
C LEU A 429 21.19 12.85 4.93
N HIS A 430 19.90 13.13 5.13
CA HIS A 430 19.46 14.31 5.88
C HIS A 430 19.94 14.29 7.34
N SER A 431 19.97 13.11 7.98
CA SER A 431 20.45 12.93 9.34
C SER A 431 21.98 13.04 9.43
N LEU A 432 22.72 12.39 8.52
CA LEU A 432 24.18 12.48 8.41
C LEU A 432 24.65 13.92 8.13
N LYS A 433 23.90 14.71 7.35
CA LYS A 433 24.16 16.16 7.17
C LYS A 433 24.12 16.93 8.48
N LYS A 434 23.21 16.56 9.40
CA LYS A 434 23.04 17.21 10.70
C LYS A 434 24.02 16.68 11.76
N SER A 435 24.39 15.41 11.67
CA SER A 435 25.23 14.73 12.67
C SER A 435 26.11 13.67 12.01
N PRO A 436 27.24 14.08 11.38
CA PRO A 436 28.18 13.16 10.74
C PRO A 436 28.68 12.08 11.72
N GLY A 437 28.80 10.85 11.24
CA GLY A 437 29.27 9.70 12.02
C GLY A 437 28.24 9.11 13.01
N ASN A 438 27.09 9.75 13.26
CA ASN A 438 26.05 9.18 14.12
C ASN A 438 25.11 8.25 13.33
N TYR A 439 25.62 7.07 12.97
CA TYR A 439 24.88 6.07 12.17
C TYR A 439 23.60 5.57 12.83
N ILE A 440 23.55 5.47 14.17
CA ILE A 440 22.34 5.08 14.91
C ILE A 440 21.23 6.13 14.70
N GLN A 441 21.57 7.42 14.82
CA GLN A 441 20.61 8.50 14.57
C GLN A 441 20.26 8.65 13.09
N ALA A 442 21.14 8.22 12.17
CA ALA A 442 20.84 8.15 10.75
C ALA A 442 19.81 7.04 10.47
N LEU A 443 20.02 5.83 10.97
CA LEU A 443 19.05 4.74 10.87
C LEU A 443 17.72 5.10 11.53
N LYS A 444 17.73 5.68 12.74
CA LYS A 444 16.53 6.17 13.44
C LYS A 444 15.81 7.36 12.78
N SER A 445 16.34 7.92 11.69
CA SER A 445 15.63 8.93 10.89
C SER A 445 14.78 8.34 9.77
N VAL A 446 14.99 7.08 9.40
CA VAL A 446 14.17 6.32 8.44
C VAL A 446 12.81 5.99 9.08
N PRO A 447 11.67 6.03 8.37
CA PRO A 447 10.37 5.64 8.91
C PRO A 447 10.39 4.31 9.65
N ARG A 448 9.87 4.28 10.89
CA ARG A 448 9.93 3.09 11.78
C ARG A 448 9.48 1.81 11.08
N THR A 449 8.41 1.87 10.31
CA THR A 449 7.86 0.73 9.58
C THR A 449 8.83 0.20 8.51
N LEU A 450 9.57 1.05 7.79
CA LEU A 450 10.69 0.62 6.92
C LEU A 450 11.88 0.07 7.73
N ARG A 451 12.18 0.60 8.91
CA ARG A 451 13.25 0.07 9.79
C ARG A 451 12.96 -1.36 10.22
N MET A 452 11.74 -1.60 10.68
CA MET A 452 11.28 -2.93 11.11
C MET A 452 11.25 -3.94 9.95
N MET A 453 11.00 -3.50 8.72
CA MET A 453 11.02 -4.36 7.52
C MET A 453 12.33 -5.15 7.39
N TYR A 454 13.48 -4.54 7.66
CA TYR A 454 14.78 -5.21 7.59
C TYR A 454 14.91 -6.32 8.65
N VAL A 455 14.50 -6.05 9.90
CA VAL A 455 14.54 -7.05 10.98
C VAL A 455 13.54 -8.17 10.71
N HIS A 456 12.32 -7.83 10.25
CA HIS A 456 11.29 -8.79 9.87
C HIS A 456 11.72 -9.66 8.68
N SER A 457 12.47 -9.14 7.71
CA SER A 457 12.94 -9.98 6.60
C SER A 457 14.03 -10.96 7.04
N TYR A 458 14.80 -10.67 8.10
CA TYR A 458 15.68 -11.67 8.72
C TYR A 458 14.89 -12.78 9.45
N GLN A 459 13.80 -12.44 10.15
CA GLN A 459 12.88 -13.46 10.70
C GLN A 459 12.26 -14.32 9.57
N SER A 460 11.85 -13.70 8.47
CA SER A 460 11.33 -14.39 7.27
C SER A 460 12.37 -15.32 6.63
N TYR A 461 13.64 -14.93 6.62
CA TYR A 461 14.76 -15.75 6.13
C TYR A 461 14.91 -17.04 6.94
N LEU A 462 15.02 -16.92 8.27
CA LEU A 462 15.11 -18.07 9.17
C LEU A 462 13.87 -18.99 9.05
N TRP A 463 12.68 -18.40 8.98
CA TRP A 463 11.43 -19.13 8.83
C TRP A 463 11.35 -19.95 7.53
N ASN A 464 11.77 -19.36 6.39
CA ASN A 464 11.75 -20.07 5.10
C ASN A 464 12.66 -21.31 5.14
N HIS A 465 13.88 -21.20 5.68
CA HIS A 465 14.77 -22.33 5.84
C HIS A 465 14.20 -23.40 6.78
N ALA A 466 13.62 -23.01 7.92
CA ALA A 466 12.97 -23.94 8.85
C ALA A 466 11.78 -24.67 8.20
N ALA A 467 10.94 -23.97 7.43
CA ALA A 467 9.84 -24.57 6.66
C ALA A 467 10.35 -25.57 5.61
N SER A 468 11.40 -25.22 4.86
CA SER A 468 12.04 -26.15 3.91
C SER A 468 12.53 -27.43 4.60
N VAL A 469 13.24 -27.32 5.73
CA VAL A 469 13.74 -28.48 6.49
C VAL A 469 12.60 -29.31 7.08
N ARG A 470 11.53 -28.67 7.58
CA ARG A 470 10.31 -29.36 8.05
C ARG A 470 9.65 -30.20 6.95
N VAL A 471 9.59 -29.68 5.73
CA VAL A 471 9.06 -30.43 4.57
C VAL A 471 10.00 -31.57 4.16
N GLN A 472 11.31 -31.34 4.12
CA GLN A 472 12.31 -32.35 3.74
C GLN A 472 12.37 -33.54 4.70
N LYS A 473 12.34 -33.29 6.02
CA LYS A 473 12.50 -34.35 7.03
C LYS A 473 11.22 -35.16 7.28
N TYR A 474 10.06 -34.50 7.28
CA TYR A 474 8.81 -35.10 7.77
C TYR A 474 7.69 -35.17 6.72
N GLY A 475 7.89 -34.58 5.54
CA GLY A 475 6.91 -34.54 4.45
C GLY A 475 5.79 -33.52 4.65
N ALA A 476 4.90 -33.42 3.67
CA ALA A 476 3.76 -32.48 3.64
C ALA A 476 2.39 -33.14 3.92
N GLU A 477 2.35 -34.45 4.21
CA GLU A 477 1.10 -35.22 4.33
C GLU A 477 0.63 -35.43 5.78
N ARG A 478 1.54 -35.34 6.76
CA ARG A 478 1.26 -35.66 8.17
C ARG A 478 1.92 -34.71 9.15
N VAL A 479 1.28 -34.56 10.31
CA VAL A 479 1.84 -33.94 11.51
C VAL A 479 2.87 -34.88 12.12
N ALA A 480 3.97 -34.33 12.65
CA ALA A 480 5.03 -35.07 13.32
C ALA A 480 5.09 -34.71 14.82
N VAL A 481 5.65 -35.62 15.63
CA VAL A 481 5.94 -35.33 17.04
C VAL A 481 6.89 -34.12 17.13
N GLY A 482 6.61 -33.22 18.06
CA GLY A 482 7.40 -32.01 18.26
C GLY A 482 7.08 -30.85 17.31
N ASP A 483 6.16 -31.01 16.34
CA ASP A 483 5.61 -29.88 15.58
C ASP A 483 4.86 -28.90 16.51
N LEU A 484 4.76 -27.63 16.12
CA LEU A 484 3.91 -26.66 16.81
C LEU A 484 2.56 -26.53 16.10
N VAL A 485 1.48 -26.46 16.88
CA VAL A 485 0.12 -26.28 16.38
C VAL A 485 -0.65 -25.25 17.20
N TYR A 486 -1.60 -24.56 16.58
CA TYR A 486 -2.59 -23.77 17.32
C TYR A 486 -3.53 -24.68 18.13
N CYS A 487 -3.78 -24.34 19.39
CA CYS A 487 -4.72 -25.08 20.24
C CYS A 487 -6.16 -24.94 19.72
N LYS A 488 -6.91 -26.06 19.74
CA LYS A 488 -8.33 -26.14 19.36
C LYS A 488 -9.29 -26.28 20.55
N ASP A 489 -8.77 -26.34 21.78
CA ASP A 489 -9.59 -26.49 22.98
C ASP A 489 -9.97 -25.13 23.55
N ASP A 490 -11.26 -24.93 23.84
CA ASP A 490 -11.73 -23.73 24.53
C ASP A 490 -11.16 -23.65 25.96
N SER A 491 -10.44 -22.54 26.21
CA SER A 491 -10.29 -21.88 27.52
C SER A 491 -10.02 -22.77 28.76
N THR A 492 -8.78 -23.28 28.90
CA THR A 492 -8.25 -23.67 30.24
C THR A 492 -6.82 -23.23 30.51
N MET A 493 -6.00 -22.96 29.48
CA MET A 493 -4.83 -22.10 29.66
C MET A 493 -5.26 -20.64 29.60
N GLU A 494 -4.82 -19.83 30.58
CA GLU A 494 -4.96 -18.38 30.47
C GLU A 494 -4.27 -17.92 29.19
N PRO A 495 -4.94 -17.15 28.31
CA PRO A 495 -4.25 -16.53 27.19
C PRO A 495 -3.22 -15.57 27.78
N ILE A 496 -1.93 -15.91 27.65
CA ILE A 496 -0.82 -15.16 28.27
C ILE A 496 -1.00 -13.69 27.91
N PRO A 497 -1.31 -12.79 28.86
CA PRO A 497 -1.83 -11.47 28.53
C PRO A 497 -0.96 -10.78 27.50
N ILE A 498 -1.50 -10.65 26.29
CA ILE A 498 -0.98 -9.70 25.33
C ILE A 498 -1.48 -8.37 25.85
N GLN A 499 -0.71 -7.77 26.77
CA GLN A 499 -0.73 -6.34 26.91
C GLN A 499 -0.45 -5.81 25.52
N ALA A 500 -1.51 -5.29 24.90
CA ALA A 500 -1.37 -4.52 23.69
C ALA A 500 -0.51 -3.31 24.07
N GLU A 501 0.78 -3.38 23.78
CA GLU A 501 1.45 -2.24 23.20
C GLU A 501 0.72 -1.97 21.87
N CYS A 502 -0.42 -1.28 22.00
CA CYS A 502 -0.88 -0.32 21.03
C CYS A 502 0.25 0.70 20.88
N GLU A 503 1.25 0.38 20.06
CA GLU A 503 2.29 1.31 19.57
C GLU A 503 1.70 2.36 18.60
N VAL A 504 0.45 2.75 18.86
CA VAL A 504 -0.30 3.85 18.27
C VAL A 504 -0.13 5.11 19.14
N ALA A 505 0.36 4.98 20.37
CA ALA A 505 0.90 6.10 21.13
C ALA A 505 2.28 6.49 20.57
N CYS A 506 2.45 7.77 20.19
CA CYS A 506 3.69 8.38 19.69
C CYS A 506 4.12 8.06 18.24
N LEU A 507 3.15 7.98 17.30
CA LEU A 507 3.43 8.33 15.90
C LEU A 507 3.87 9.80 15.80
N ASN A 508 5.17 10.05 15.72
CA ASN A 508 5.69 11.41 15.55
C ASN A 508 5.34 11.96 14.15
N GLU A 509 4.71 13.14 14.15
CA GLU A 509 3.99 13.86 13.08
C GLU A 509 4.76 14.22 11.79
N ALA A 510 5.93 13.63 11.52
CA ALA A 510 6.81 14.02 10.41
C ALA A 510 6.77 13.07 9.19
N ASP A 511 6.35 11.81 9.36
CA ASP A 511 6.87 10.71 8.52
C ASP A 511 5.83 9.97 7.65
N ALA A 512 4.86 10.72 7.11
CA ALA A 512 3.84 10.20 6.17
C ALA A 512 4.34 10.19 4.70
N GLY A 513 5.61 9.86 4.48
CA GLY A 513 6.28 9.93 3.19
C GLY A 513 6.94 8.61 2.81
N ASN A 514 6.29 7.85 1.94
CA ASN A 514 6.80 6.65 1.27
C ASN A 514 7.12 5.45 2.19
N LEU A 515 6.12 4.57 2.30
CA LEU A 515 6.23 3.21 2.78
C LEU A 515 5.95 2.28 1.62
N GLU A 516 7.01 1.70 1.05
CA GLU A 516 6.89 0.59 0.11
C GLU A 516 6.96 -0.73 0.91
N GLU A 517 6.02 -1.64 0.62
CA GLU A 517 6.04 -3.08 0.95
C GLU A 517 6.45 -3.50 2.37
N VAL A 518 5.72 -3.03 3.38
CA VAL A 518 5.70 -3.70 4.69
C VAL A 518 4.47 -4.59 4.77
N SER A 519 4.66 -5.86 4.41
CA SER A 519 3.60 -6.86 4.56
C SER A 519 3.14 -6.97 6.01
N GLU A 520 1.82 -6.99 6.14
CA GLU A 520 1.06 -7.28 7.34
C GLU A 520 1.73 -8.40 8.16
N VAL A 521 2.05 -8.11 9.42
CA VAL A 521 2.42 -9.14 10.40
C VAL A 521 1.20 -9.32 11.29
N ASP A 522 0.28 -10.15 10.79
CA ASP A 522 -0.89 -10.74 11.45
C ASP A 522 -1.72 -9.78 12.32
N ALA A 523 -2.90 -9.35 11.87
CA ALA A 523 -3.89 -8.69 12.74
C ALA A 523 -5.29 -9.29 12.59
N THR A 524 -5.33 -10.60 12.38
CA THR A 524 -6.52 -11.41 12.60
C THR A 524 -6.51 -12.00 14.01
N ASP A 525 -7.63 -12.56 14.47
CA ASP A 525 -7.80 -13.05 15.85
C ASP A 525 -6.87 -14.22 16.25
N GLU A 526 -6.06 -14.75 15.31
CA GLU A 526 -5.01 -15.74 15.60
C GLU A 526 -3.97 -15.27 16.64
N LYS A 527 -3.77 -13.95 16.80
CA LYS A 527 -2.80 -13.37 17.74
C LYS A 527 -2.93 -13.83 19.19
N ASN A 528 -4.13 -14.23 19.63
CA ASN A 528 -4.39 -14.69 21.01
C ASN A 528 -4.50 -16.22 21.16
N ILE A 529 -4.35 -17.00 20.08
CA ILE A 529 -4.50 -18.45 20.15
C ILE A 529 -3.23 -19.07 20.74
N PRO A 530 -3.31 -19.83 21.85
CA PRO A 530 -2.13 -20.48 22.42
C PRO A 530 -1.59 -21.55 21.47
N VAL A 531 -0.26 -21.69 21.45
CA VAL A 531 0.46 -22.66 20.63
C VAL A 531 0.95 -23.79 21.52
N LYS A 532 0.75 -25.03 21.06
CA LYS A 532 1.18 -26.26 21.73
C LYS A 532 2.19 -27.04 20.87
N VAL A 533 3.13 -27.72 21.52
CA VAL A 533 3.98 -28.77 20.92
C VAL A 533 3.18 -30.08 20.82
N VAL A 534 3.15 -30.71 19.65
CA VAL A 534 2.43 -31.97 19.40
C VAL A 534 3.13 -33.15 20.07
N ASP A 535 2.40 -33.81 20.98
CA ASP A 535 2.84 -35.02 21.67
C ASP A 535 2.36 -36.29 20.95
N GLU A 536 2.92 -37.46 21.30
CA GLU A 536 2.50 -38.76 20.74
C GLU A 536 1.00 -39.05 20.96
N GLU A 537 0.44 -38.62 22.09
CA GLU A 537 -0.99 -38.73 22.38
C GLU A 537 -1.88 -37.97 21.39
N ASP A 538 -1.46 -36.80 20.91
CA ASP A 538 -2.25 -35.97 20.00
C ASP A 538 -2.30 -36.59 18.60
N LEU A 539 -1.22 -37.27 18.19
CA LEU A 539 -1.17 -38.04 16.95
C LEU A 539 -2.08 -39.26 17.02
N LEU A 540 -2.10 -40.00 18.14
CA LEU A 540 -3.02 -41.12 18.36
C LEU A 540 -4.49 -40.66 18.30
N LYS A 541 -4.79 -39.45 18.79
CA LYS A 541 -6.13 -38.84 18.77
C LYS A 541 -6.48 -38.19 17.42
N GLN A 542 -5.55 -38.09 16.47
CA GLN A 542 -5.70 -37.43 15.15
C GLN A 542 -6.35 -36.02 15.20
N LYS A 543 -6.06 -35.26 16.26
CA LYS A 543 -6.74 -33.99 16.57
C LYS A 543 -6.35 -32.82 15.64
N TYR A 544 -5.14 -32.88 15.09
CA TYR A 544 -4.52 -31.83 14.30
C TYR A 544 -4.24 -32.29 12.87
N THR A 545 -4.37 -31.38 11.92
CA THR A 545 -4.03 -31.60 10.51
C THR A 545 -2.80 -30.78 10.13
N ILE A 546 -2.26 -31.01 8.93
CA ILE A 546 -1.13 -30.23 8.40
C ILE A 546 -1.41 -28.71 8.32
N GLU A 547 -2.68 -28.30 8.23
CA GLU A 547 -3.08 -26.90 8.14
C GLU A 547 -2.96 -26.17 9.50
N ASP A 548 -2.92 -26.91 10.60
CA ASP A 548 -2.73 -26.37 11.96
C ASP A 548 -1.25 -26.16 12.30
N ILE A 549 -0.31 -26.72 11.52
CA ILE A 549 1.12 -26.67 11.80
C ILE A 549 1.64 -25.25 11.59
N VAL A 550 2.26 -24.69 12.64
CA VAL A 550 2.90 -23.38 12.63
C VAL A 550 4.41 -23.49 12.87
N LEU A 551 5.14 -22.47 12.42
CA LEU A 551 6.55 -22.25 12.78
C LEU A 551 6.74 -20.81 13.30
N PRO A 552 7.65 -20.59 14.27
CA PRO A 552 7.82 -19.30 14.92
C PRO A 552 8.58 -18.30 14.05
N LEU A 553 8.20 -17.03 14.16
CA LEU A 553 9.04 -15.89 13.84
C LEU A 553 9.83 -15.54 15.13
N PRO A 554 11.17 -15.65 15.15
CA PRO A 554 11.99 -15.49 16.35
C PRO A 554 11.70 -14.21 17.14
N GLY A 555 11.56 -14.35 18.46
CA GLY A 555 11.29 -13.23 19.37
C GLY A 555 11.24 -13.68 20.83
N SER A 556 11.10 -12.72 21.75
CA SER A 556 11.19 -12.93 23.21
C SER A 556 10.18 -13.91 23.80
N ARG A 557 9.03 -14.13 23.14
CA ARG A 557 7.96 -15.04 23.56
C ARG A 557 7.74 -16.19 22.56
N ALA A 558 8.67 -16.40 21.63
CA ALA A 558 8.57 -17.46 20.64
C ALA A 558 8.92 -18.83 21.25
N ILE A 559 8.01 -19.79 21.13
CA ILE A 559 8.24 -21.20 21.40
C ILE A 559 8.76 -21.84 20.12
N TYR A 560 9.78 -22.69 20.24
CA TYR A 560 10.35 -23.44 19.11
C TYR A 560 9.84 -24.88 19.10
N PRO A 561 9.78 -25.55 17.92
CA PRO A 561 9.45 -26.97 17.82
C PRO A 561 10.34 -27.82 18.73
N ALA A 562 9.82 -28.93 19.27
CA ALA A 562 10.64 -29.86 20.05
C ALA A 562 11.43 -30.85 19.17
N ASN A 563 11.29 -30.75 17.85
CA ASN A 563 11.99 -31.57 16.87
C ASN A 563 13.17 -30.82 16.22
N ASP A 564 13.93 -31.53 15.38
CA ASP A 564 15.15 -31.03 14.72
C ASP A 564 15.01 -29.69 13.97
N VAL A 565 13.79 -29.25 13.65
CA VAL A 565 13.54 -27.98 12.94
C VAL A 565 13.96 -26.78 13.79
N ALA A 566 13.92 -26.88 15.13
CA ALA A 566 14.41 -25.82 16.00
C ALA A 566 15.91 -25.53 15.83
N ASN A 567 16.72 -26.57 15.59
CA ASN A 567 18.17 -26.42 15.40
C ASN A 567 18.50 -25.49 14.22
N VAL A 568 17.68 -25.52 13.15
CA VAL A 568 17.85 -24.66 11.96
C VAL A 568 17.87 -23.17 12.31
N TYR A 569 17.04 -22.74 13.26
CA TYR A 569 17.03 -21.35 13.72
C TYR A 569 18.32 -20.97 14.43
N HIS A 570 18.82 -21.84 15.31
CA HIS A 570 20.03 -21.60 16.08
C HIS A 570 21.29 -21.71 15.21
N ASP A 571 21.35 -22.67 14.29
CA ASP A 571 22.50 -22.89 13.39
C ASP A 571 22.67 -21.70 12.43
N LEU A 572 21.59 -21.23 11.80
CA LEU A 572 21.63 -20.08 10.89
C LEU A 572 21.94 -18.78 11.64
N ALA A 573 21.29 -18.53 12.78
CA ALA A 573 21.58 -17.34 13.59
C ALA A 573 23.05 -17.33 14.07
N SER A 574 23.58 -18.48 14.52
CA SER A 574 24.97 -18.61 14.94
C SER A 574 25.97 -18.40 13.80
N LYS A 575 25.65 -18.92 12.60
CA LYS A 575 26.42 -18.69 11.37
C LYS A 575 26.48 -17.21 11.00
N ASP A 576 25.40 -16.47 11.20
CA ASP A 576 25.32 -15.03 10.98
C ASP A 576 25.80 -14.20 12.18
N HIS A 577 26.35 -14.83 13.23
CA HIS A 577 26.80 -14.23 14.49
C HIS A 577 25.72 -13.43 15.24
N ILE A 578 24.49 -13.93 15.24
CA ILE A 578 23.32 -13.36 15.91
C ILE A 578 22.83 -14.33 17.00
N SER A 579 22.61 -13.82 18.21
CA SER A 579 21.91 -14.57 19.26
C SER A 579 20.41 -14.31 19.17
N LEU A 580 19.60 -15.36 19.34
CA LEU A 580 18.14 -15.25 19.42
C LEU A 580 17.64 -15.01 20.85
N THR A 581 18.48 -15.26 21.86
CA THR A 581 18.17 -15.13 23.30
C THR A 581 18.78 -13.88 23.94
N GLU A 582 19.88 -13.36 23.40
CA GLU A 582 20.62 -12.22 23.94
C GLU A 582 20.75 -11.08 22.92
N SER A 583 20.78 -9.84 23.39
CA SER A 583 20.96 -8.66 22.54
C SER A 583 22.39 -8.13 22.61
N VAL A 584 23.03 -7.93 21.45
CA VAL A 584 24.37 -7.33 21.36
C VAL A 584 24.36 -5.82 21.73
N HIS A 585 23.18 -5.19 21.72
CA HIS A 585 23.04 -3.75 21.95
C HIS A 585 21.75 -3.35 22.67
N ASN A 586 21.70 -2.12 23.21
CA ASN A 586 20.56 -1.58 23.95
C ASN A 586 19.46 -0.94 23.07
N VAL A 587 19.54 -1.05 21.74
CA VAL A 587 18.53 -0.47 20.82
C VAL A 587 17.38 -1.47 20.60
N LYS A 588 16.29 -1.35 21.38
CA LYS A 588 15.12 -2.25 21.33
C LYS A 588 14.60 -2.54 19.91
N GLU A 589 14.45 -1.50 19.08
CA GLU A 589 13.92 -1.65 17.70
C GLU A 589 14.74 -2.57 16.78
N PHE A 590 16.01 -2.80 17.10
CA PHE A 590 16.91 -3.62 16.29
C PHE A 590 17.27 -4.93 16.98
N SER A 591 16.50 -5.37 17.97
CA SER A 591 16.76 -6.59 18.74
C SER A 591 15.59 -7.56 18.69
N ILE A 592 15.84 -8.79 18.19
CA ILE A 592 14.88 -9.90 18.22
C ILE A 592 14.34 -10.13 19.64
N THR A 593 15.20 -10.04 20.65
CA THR A 593 14.83 -10.21 22.08
C THR A 593 13.94 -9.10 22.65
N SER A 594 13.77 -7.98 21.95
CA SER A 594 12.85 -6.90 22.34
C SER A 594 11.52 -6.96 21.61
N MET A 595 11.38 -7.87 20.64
CA MET A 595 10.17 -8.10 19.86
C MET A 595 9.45 -9.32 20.43
N THR A 596 8.11 -9.36 20.39
CA THR A 596 7.35 -10.53 20.91
C THR A 596 7.64 -11.81 20.13
N GLY A 597 7.93 -11.70 18.83
CA GLY A 597 7.81 -12.80 17.89
C GLY A 597 6.35 -13.00 17.45
N GLY A 598 6.10 -14.08 16.74
CA GLY A 598 4.78 -14.50 16.26
C GLY A 598 4.83 -15.90 15.66
N TYR A 599 3.70 -16.39 15.14
CA TYR A 599 3.61 -17.70 14.52
C TYR A 599 3.04 -17.58 13.10
N ARG A 600 3.37 -18.56 12.25
CA ARG A 600 2.88 -18.60 10.86
C ARG A 600 2.66 -20.05 10.44
N ARG A 601 1.48 -20.34 9.87
CA ARG A 601 1.14 -21.65 9.31
C ARG A 601 2.10 -22.04 8.19
N VAL A 602 2.62 -23.27 8.24
CA VAL A 602 3.60 -23.79 7.27
C VAL A 602 2.94 -24.12 5.93
N PHE A 603 1.75 -24.72 5.98
CA PHE A 603 0.98 -25.14 4.83
C PHE A 603 -0.28 -24.30 4.70
N GLN A 604 -0.61 -23.87 3.47
CA GLN A 604 -1.80 -23.07 3.20
C GLN A 604 -2.55 -23.65 2.01
N LYS A 605 -3.86 -23.83 2.15
CA LYS A 605 -4.76 -24.15 1.04
C LYS A 605 -5.51 -22.90 0.58
N PRO A 606 -5.72 -22.73 -0.74
CA PRO A 606 -6.61 -21.69 -1.25
C PRO A 606 -8.07 -22.02 -0.90
N LYS A 607 -8.84 -21.01 -0.50
CA LYS A 607 -10.31 -21.09 -0.42
C LYS A 607 -10.90 -20.67 -1.77
N ASP A 608 -12.12 -21.12 -2.06
CA ASP A 608 -12.87 -20.76 -3.28
C ASP A 608 -12.05 -20.94 -4.58
N PHE A 609 -11.28 -22.04 -4.65
CA PHE A 609 -10.34 -22.29 -5.73
C PHE A 609 -11.05 -22.80 -6.99
N GLU A 610 -10.94 -22.04 -8.07
CA GLU A 610 -11.50 -22.34 -9.40
C GLU A 610 -10.40 -22.15 -10.45
N TRP A 611 -10.42 -22.95 -11.52
CA TRP A 611 -9.49 -22.81 -12.64
C TRP A 611 -10.17 -23.09 -13.97
N GLU A 612 -9.71 -22.42 -15.03
CA GLU A 612 -10.15 -22.66 -16.40
C GLU A 612 -8.99 -22.52 -17.40
N ILE A 613 -9.01 -23.34 -18.45
CA ILE A 613 -8.05 -23.27 -19.55
C ILE A 613 -8.68 -22.47 -20.69
N LEU A 614 -7.98 -21.42 -21.12
CA LEU A 614 -8.42 -20.49 -22.16
C LEU A 614 -7.50 -20.61 -23.38
N LYS A 615 -8.07 -20.46 -24.58
CA LYS A 615 -7.31 -20.34 -25.83
C LYS A 615 -7.42 -18.91 -26.35
N TYR A 616 -6.31 -18.34 -26.79
CA TYR A 616 -6.24 -16.97 -27.29
C TYR A 616 -5.23 -16.86 -28.44
N THR A 617 -5.40 -15.87 -29.31
CA THR A 617 -4.47 -15.58 -30.41
C THR A 617 -3.65 -14.33 -30.13
N ASP A 618 -4.32 -13.24 -29.71
CA ASP A 618 -3.68 -11.97 -29.39
C ASP A 618 -3.25 -11.87 -27.91
N ALA A 619 -1.96 -11.60 -27.69
CA ALA A 619 -1.39 -11.36 -26.36
C ALA A 619 -1.88 -10.05 -25.71
N THR A 620 -2.35 -9.06 -26.48
CA THR A 620 -2.83 -7.77 -25.95
C THR A 620 -4.27 -7.80 -25.46
N THR A 621 -5.06 -8.82 -25.81
CA THR A 621 -6.45 -8.97 -25.41
C THR A 621 -6.58 -9.36 -23.93
N PRO A 622 -7.40 -8.65 -23.12
CA PRO A 622 -7.68 -9.06 -21.73
C PRO A 622 -8.38 -10.44 -21.67
N LEU A 623 -7.92 -11.32 -20.77
CA LEU A 623 -8.49 -12.67 -20.57
C LEU A 623 -9.26 -12.80 -19.25
N ALA A 624 -9.28 -11.74 -18.43
CA ALA A 624 -10.10 -11.62 -17.24
C ALA A 624 -10.76 -10.23 -17.26
N ASP A 625 -12.04 -10.17 -16.90
CA ASP A 625 -12.77 -8.92 -16.76
C ASP A 625 -12.40 -8.23 -15.45
N THR A 626 -12.11 -6.92 -15.50
CA THR A 626 -11.95 -6.08 -14.31
C THR A 626 -13.31 -5.59 -13.78
N ASP A 627 -13.35 -5.09 -12.54
CA ASP A 627 -14.54 -4.43 -11.99
C ASP A 627 -15.05 -3.30 -12.93
N LEU A 628 -14.16 -2.56 -13.61
CA LEU A 628 -14.57 -1.51 -14.57
C LEU A 628 -15.14 -2.07 -15.87
N ASP A 629 -14.63 -3.20 -16.36
CA ASP A 629 -15.20 -3.89 -17.52
C ASP A 629 -16.61 -4.41 -17.19
N ILE A 630 -16.79 -5.01 -16.02
CA ILE A 630 -18.08 -5.48 -15.53
C ILE A 630 -19.07 -4.31 -15.39
N LEU A 631 -18.62 -3.18 -14.81
CA LEU A 631 -19.43 -1.97 -14.68
C LEU A 631 -19.89 -1.43 -16.04
N SER A 632 -18.96 -1.24 -16.98
CA SER A 632 -19.26 -0.70 -18.31
C SER A 632 -20.20 -1.62 -19.11
N LYS A 633 -20.01 -2.94 -19.03
CA LYS A 633 -20.94 -3.96 -19.57
C LYS A 633 -22.32 -3.92 -18.90
N SER A 634 -22.39 -3.57 -17.61
CA SER A 634 -23.68 -3.40 -16.91
C SER A 634 -24.42 -2.13 -17.35
N GLU A 635 -23.69 -1.04 -17.59
CA GLU A 635 -24.28 0.23 -18.00
C GLU A 635 -24.75 0.21 -19.45
N SER A 636 -24.01 -0.44 -20.35
CA SER A 636 -24.45 -0.63 -21.74
C SER A 636 -25.74 -1.47 -21.79
N LYS A 637 -25.81 -2.59 -21.04
CA LYS A 637 -27.05 -3.38 -20.89
C LYS A 637 -28.22 -2.56 -20.34
N LYS A 638 -27.98 -1.69 -19.35
CA LYS A 638 -29.01 -0.77 -18.80
C LYS A 638 -29.49 0.26 -19.85
N LYS A 639 -28.58 0.88 -20.60
CA LYS A 639 -28.90 1.83 -21.69
C LYS A 639 -29.69 1.16 -22.82
N THR A 640 -29.32 -0.06 -23.21
CA THR A 640 -30.06 -0.85 -24.20
C THR A 640 -31.45 -1.23 -23.70
N ARG A 641 -31.58 -1.73 -22.47
CA ARG A 641 -32.89 -2.07 -21.87
C ARG A 641 -33.81 -0.85 -21.73
N ALA A 642 -33.28 0.32 -21.37
CA ALA A 642 -34.05 1.56 -21.29
C ALA A 642 -34.60 2.02 -22.65
N LYS A 643 -33.86 1.82 -23.75
CA LYS A 643 -34.36 2.10 -25.10
C LYS A 643 -35.56 1.22 -25.50
N TYR A 644 -35.59 -0.04 -25.07
CA TYR A 644 -36.72 -0.95 -25.34
C TYR A 644 -37.96 -0.68 -24.47
N THR A 645 -37.84 0.07 -23.37
CA THR A 645 -38.98 0.43 -22.50
C THR A 645 -39.58 1.80 -22.81
N THR A 646 -39.07 2.53 -23.81
CA THR A 646 -39.53 3.89 -24.14
C THR A 646 -39.70 4.06 -25.66
N SER A 647 -40.65 3.31 -26.23
CA SER A 647 -41.06 3.46 -27.63
C SER A 647 -42.57 3.26 -27.81
N GLY A 648 -43.36 4.06 -27.11
CA GLY A 648 -44.70 4.41 -27.54
C GLY A 648 -44.64 5.72 -28.33
N ILE A 649 -45.22 5.74 -29.53
CA ILE A 649 -45.37 6.88 -30.47
C ILE A 649 -44.11 7.21 -31.30
N ARG A 650 -44.28 7.13 -32.63
CA ARG A 650 -43.41 7.68 -33.68
C ARG A 650 -43.78 9.13 -33.96
N VAL A 651 -42.79 10.00 -34.21
CA VAL A 651 -42.86 11.05 -35.25
C VAL A 651 -41.45 11.23 -35.84
N ASP A 652 -41.32 11.17 -37.16
CA ASP A 652 -40.08 11.51 -37.90
C ASP A 652 -40.05 13.01 -38.27
N ILE A 653 -38.86 13.62 -38.34
CA ILE A 653 -38.40 14.63 -39.35
C ILE A 653 -36.95 15.09 -39.04
N PHE A 654 -36.02 14.67 -39.90
CA PHE A 654 -34.74 15.22 -40.41
C PHE A 654 -33.79 16.19 -39.61
N PRO A 655 -32.47 16.26 -39.98
CA PRO A 655 -31.35 16.51 -39.06
C PRO A 655 -30.62 17.87 -39.26
N PRO A 656 -29.55 18.18 -38.50
CA PRO A 656 -28.17 17.80 -38.88
C PRO A 656 -27.31 17.43 -37.63
N ARG A 657 -25.96 17.22 -37.61
CA ARG A 657 -24.86 17.29 -38.59
C ARG A 657 -23.67 16.40 -38.09
N ASN A 658 -22.83 15.87 -38.99
CA ASN A 658 -21.49 15.34 -38.65
C ASN A 658 -20.41 16.45 -38.68
N PRO A 659 -19.29 16.23 -37.97
CA PRO A 659 -17.97 16.37 -38.57
C PRO A 659 -17.21 15.02 -38.65
N SER A 660 -16.63 14.76 -39.82
CA SER A 660 -15.47 13.86 -40.02
C SER A 660 -14.21 14.44 -39.34
N ALA A 661 -13.04 13.81 -39.25
CA ALA A 661 -12.51 12.53 -39.78
C ALA A 661 -11.57 11.93 -38.68
N TYR A 662 -11.01 10.71 -38.76
CA TYR A 662 -10.19 10.16 -39.84
C TYR A 662 -10.48 8.68 -40.10
N SER A 663 -10.47 8.32 -41.39
CA SER A 663 -10.50 6.95 -41.93
C SER A 663 -9.11 6.52 -42.41
N ASP A 664 -8.84 5.22 -42.39
CA ASP A 664 -8.75 4.34 -43.58
C ASP A 664 -8.35 2.96 -43.04
N ASP A 665 -9.20 1.93 -43.04
CA ASP A 665 -9.91 1.21 -44.13
C ASP A 665 -8.99 0.38 -45.05
N GLY A 666 -9.38 -0.87 -45.25
CA GLY A 666 -8.62 -1.83 -46.05
C GLY A 666 -9.08 -3.30 -45.90
N ASP A 667 -10.38 -3.56 -45.72
CA ASP A 667 -10.90 -4.94 -45.69
C ASP A 667 -12.19 -5.06 -46.51
N GLN A 668 -12.26 -6.03 -47.43
CA GLN A 668 -13.42 -6.26 -48.31
C GLN A 668 -14.08 -7.61 -48.00
N ASN A 669 -15.35 -7.55 -47.59
CA ASN A 669 -16.21 -8.72 -47.46
C ASN A 669 -16.43 -9.43 -48.81
N ILE A 670 -16.24 -10.75 -48.85
CA ILE A 670 -17.01 -11.64 -49.73
C ILE A 670 -17.50 -12.83 -48.88
N SER A 671 -18.81 -13.08 -48.95
CA SER A 671 -19.51 -14.14 -48.23
C SER A 671 -19.91 -15.30 -49.16
N SER A 672 -19.56 -16.54 -48.82
CA SER A 672 -20.20 -17.74 -49.38
C SER A 672 -19.98 -19.00 -48.52
N GLU A 673 -21.02 -19.36 -47.75
CA GLU A 673 -21.65 -20.69 -47.64
C GLU A 673 -20.85 -22.03 -47.67
N ILE A 674 -21.17 -22.86 -46.66
CA ILE A 674 -21.48 -24.32 -46.70
C ILE A 674 -20.40 -25.38 -46.29
N GLU A 675 -20.86 -26.26 -45.37
CA GLU A 675 -20.47 -27.66 -45.01
C GLU A 675 -19.07 -28.07 -44.47
N GLY A 676 -19.08 -28.55 -43.21
CA GLY A 676 -18.78 -29.96 -42.89
C GLY A 676 -17.32 -30.44 -42.77
N ALA A 677 -16.73 -30.37 -41.57
CA ALA A 677 -15.58 -31.21 -41.17
C ALA A 677 -15.52 -31.48 -39.66
N ALA A 678 -14.91 -32.61 -39.27
CA ALA A 678 -14.78 -33.10 -37.90
C ALA A 678 -13.65 -32.37 -37.10
N PRO A 679 -13.60 -32.47 -35.75
CA PRO A 679 -12.71 -31.63 -34.95
C PRO A 679 -11.28 -32.19 -34.90
N ASN A 680 -10.29 -31.34 -35.20
CA ASN A 680 -8.95 -31.25 -34.63
C ASN A 680 -7.95 -30.63 -35.62
N SER A 681 -8.01 -29.30 -35.74
CA SER A 681 -6.84 -28.49 -36.09
C SER A 681 -6.85 -27.25 -35.20
N ILE A 682 -5.77 -27.05 -34.44
CA ILE A 682 -5.55 -25.82 -33.69
C ILE A 682 -5.07 -24.79 -34.71
N PRO A 683 -5.71 -23.62 -34.87
CA PRO A 683 -5.24 -22.60 -35.79
C PRO A 683 -3.81 -22.18 -35.44
N GLU A 684 -2.93 -22.09 -36.44
CA GLU A 684 -1.54 -21.64 -36.26
C GLU A 684 -1.52 -20.29 -35.52
N GLY A 685 -0.73 -20.21 -34.44
CA GLY A 685 -0.68 -19.03 -33.56
C GLY A 685 -1.64 -19.04 -32.36
N THR A 686 -2.50 -20.05 -32.18
CA THR A 686 -3.32 -20.17 -30.97
C THR A 686 -2.48 -20.56 -29.75
N GLN A 687 -2.43 -19.69 -28.75
CA GLN A 687 -1.76 -19.91 -27.47
C GLN A 687 -2.75 -20.37 -26.38
N THR A 688 -2.22 -21.06 -25.37
CA THR A 688 -2.98 -21.50 -24.19
C THR A 688 -2.69 -20.60 -22.99
N ALA A 689 -3.73 -20.24 -22.24
CA ALA A 689 -3.63 -19.60 -20.94
C ALA A 689 -4.34 -20.46 -19.88
N LEU A 690 -3.88 -20.35 -18.63
CA LEU A 690 -4.53 -20.92 -17.47
C LEU A 690 -4.97 -19.77 -16.56
N LYS A 691 -6.26 -19.64 -16.33
CA LYS A 691 -6.82 -18.66 -15.40
C LYS A 691 -7.18 -19.36 -14.09
N LEU A 692 -6.78 -18.75 -12.98
CA LEU A 692 -6.93 -19.23 -11.61
C LEU A 692 -7.68 -18.17 -10.80
N SER A 693 -8.71 -18.58 -10.07
CA SER A 693 -9.41 -17.76 -9.08
C SER A 693 -9.20 -18.39 -7.71
N LEU A 694 -8.68 -17.64 -6.73
CA LEU A 694 -8.33 -18.20 -5.42
C LEU A 694 -8.36 -17.17 -4.30
N THR A 695 -8.92 -17.53 -3.15
CA THR A 695 -8.92 -16.71 -1.93
C THR A 695 -7.79 -17.16 -1.00
N LEU A 696 -6.88 -16.26 -0.64
CA LEU A 696 -5.82 -16.51 0.35
C LEU A 696 -6.02 -15.64 1.59
N PRO A 697 -5.69 -16.13 2.81
CA PRO A 697 -5.67 -15.31 4.01
C PRO A 697 -4.71 -14.11 3.92
N ALA A 698 -4.82 -13.18 4.87
CA ALA A 698 -3.85 -12.12 5.06
C ALA A 698 -2.42 -12.70 5.21
N SER A 699 -1.40 -11.90 4.87
CA SER A 699 0.02 -12.32 4.94
C SER A 699 0.44 -13.51 4.05
N CYS A 700 -0.42 -13.98 3.12
CA CYS A 700 -0.10 -15.04 2.16
C CYS A 700 0.28 -14.48 0.78
N TYR A 701 1.19 -15.13 0.06
CA TYR A 701 1.69 -14.67 -1.24
C TYR A 701 1.08 -15.51 -2.38
N ALA A 702 0.37 -14.86 -3.31
CA ALA A 702 -0.14 -15.57 -4.49
C ALA A 702 0.99 -16.16 -5.36
N THR A 703 2.17 -15.54 -5.37
CA THR A 703 3.35 -16.05 -6.07
C THR A 703 3.80 -17.41 -5.54
N THR A 704 3.68 -17.70 -4.23
CA THR A 704 4.10 -19.02 -3.71
C THR A 704 3.11 -20.13 -4.08
N ALA A 705 1.82 -19.81 -4.24
CA ALA A 705 0.83 -20.74 -4.80
C ALA A 705 1.08 -21.01 -6.29
N ILE A 706 1.43 -19.98 -7.06
CA ILE A 706 1.78 -20.10 -8.49
C ILE A 706 3.11 -20.84 -8.68
N ARG A 707 4.09 -20.64 -7.79
CA ARG A 707 5.36 -21.39 -7.75
C ARG A 707 5.11 -22.89 -7.59
N GLU A 708 4.21 -23.27 -6.69
CA GLU A 708 3.83 -24.67 -6.45
C GLU A 708 3.27 -25.36 -7.69
N LEU A 709 2.58 -24.61 -8.55
CA LEU A 709 2.03 -25.05 -9.83
C LEU A 709 3.10 -25.13 -10.94
N LEU A 710 3.88 -24.06 -11.15
CA LEU A 710 4.81 -23.94 -12.27
C LEU A 710 6.15 -24.65 -12.05
N LYS A 711 6.53 -24.93 -10.80
CA LYS A 711 7.86 -25.46 -10.39
C LYS A 711 9.06 -24.67 -10.93
N THR A 712 8.86 -23.38 -11.23
CA THR A 712 9.88 -22.46 -11.76
C THR A 712 9.99 -21.22 -10.87
N SER A 713 11.10 -20.47 -11.02
CA SER A 713 11.35 -19.25 -10.24
C SER A 713 10.26 -18.20 -10.51
N THR A 714 9.69 -17.63 -9.46
CA THR A 714 8.65 -16.59 -9.58
C THR A 714 9.21 -15.16 -9.60
N SER A 715 10.53 -15.03 -9.84
CA SER A 715 11.19 -13.73 -9.85
C SER A 715 10.71 -12.84 -11.02
N VAL A 716 10.64 -11.53 -10.78
CA VAL A 716 10.23 -10.56 -11.81
C VAL A 716 11.23 -10.54 -12.98
N ALA A 717 12.50 -10.81 -12.71
CA ALA A 717 13.54 -10.93 -13.74
C ALA A 717 13.31 -12.16 -14.64
N PHE A 718 12.99 -13.32 -14.04
CA PHE A 718 12.70 -14.55 -14.76
C PHE A 718 11.48 -14.40 -15.67
N HIS A 719 10.33 -13.95 -15.14
CA HIS A 719 9.14 -13.74 -15.97
C HIS A 719 9.30 -12.61 -17.00
N LYS A 720 10.19 -11.63 -16.78
CA LYS A 720 10.56 -10.67 -17.84
C LYS A 720 11.35 -11.35 -18.95
N ALA A 721 12.37 -12.15 -18.62
CA ALA A 721 13.14 -12.89 -19.62
C ALA A 721 12.25 -13.83 -20.45
N LEU A 722 11.35 -14.60 -19.81
CA LEU A 722 10.38 -15.47 -20.51
C LEU A 722 9.45 -14.71 -21.47
N ASN A 723 9.21 -13.42 -21.23
CA ASN A 723 8.40 -12.55 -22.07
C ASN A 723 9.22 -11.85 -23.16
N ASP A 724 10.52 -11.66 -22.96
CA ASP A 724 11.44 -11.15 -23.99
C ASP A 724 11.88 -12.26 -24.97
N GLU A 725 11.57 -13.53 -24.66
CA GLU A 725 11.77 -14.73 -25.50
C GLU A 725 10.58 -15.07 -26.45
N MET A 726 9.42 -14.41 -26.27
CA MET A 726 8.19 -14.65 -27.05
C MET A 726 7.87 -13.50 -28.01
#